data_AF-A0A7C7XTC4-F1
#
_entry.id   AF-A0A7C7XTC4-F1
#
_cell.length_a   1.000
_cell.length_b   1.000
_cell.length_c   1.000
_cell.angle_alpha   90.00
_cell.angle_beta   90.00
_cell.angle_gamma   90.00
#
_symmetry.space_group_name_H-M   'P 1'
#
loop_
_entity.id
_entity.type
_entity.pdbx_description
1 polymer ?
#
loop_
_entity_poly.entity_id
_entity_poly.type
_entity_poly.pdbx_seq_one_letter_code
_entity_poly.pdbx_strand_id
1 'polypeptide(L)'
;MESERGHRPVSLISHKFSEGVDMSGGLCSLRIDRLAYSRFLLVILSVVILSSAAMASPTNRQAGRIRLLNRKLTVAQKSLQTANDIEKVAKEVDLLQSEYNLLLKEAVGDERFLELLRPAHKQLGEMHVVFALEGIKCRALFSPKMSAEGGPGGVSFTKDVAPLFIVKCGRCHVTNQRGMFSMATFAGLMKGSEGGKVLFPGEEGGPLIESIESGDMPRGSGKVSDEELAKLKKWILEGAKFDGPSPNAELSTFVKVDPADIPPERLELMRATGKETVSFANEIAPIFADRCAGCHGNGQRAGGGFDLATFTRMLRGGDSGLAFLPTVPEESLLIRRITAKDRTRMPRNGQPLTTEQIEKITTWIKEGATFDGEEPGQNVVMVAAIAKAQRSTHEELSAERKTLAADNWKRAMPGINADKVTTKNFHIVGNVGLANLDDVAKQAESLAQSVSKMLNVPGSKPMVKGRTTLFILNSRYDYSEFGKMIEQRSELPRAWRGHWNYNIIDSYGAFVPANDEEYSNDILIAQQIAGSYLASLAGRPPRWFSEGGARAIASQVQREEDSRVKQWKDAIGPALATSQKANDFMSGKIDTGLAEGASYGFMLYLMKADSKRFTTLVRALGSGVTFDSAFAKVYGYTPAQVADAWAANLGRGK
;
A
#
# COMPACT_ATOMS: atom_id res chain seq x y z
N MET A 1 -6.66 24.52 -47.11
CA MET A 1 -5.43 25.28 -47.36
C MET A 1 -4.27 24.47 -46.82
N GLU A 2 -3.50 23.90 -47.75
CA GLU A 2 -2.11 23.41 -47.58
C GLU A 2 -1.23 24.50 -46.95
N SER A 3 -0.05 24.26 -46.40
CA SER A 3 1.15 23.55 -46.88
C SER A 3 2.15 23.52 -45.71
N GLU A 4 3.34 22.91 -45.67
CA GLU A 4 4.12 22.03 -46.52
C GLU A 4 5.32 21.52 -45.68
N ARG A 5 6.01 20.51 -46.22
CA ARG A 5 7.13 19.77 -45.63
C ARG A 5 8.45 20.55 -45.69
N GLY A 6 9.38 20.22 -44.79
CA GLY A 6 10.81 20.47 -44.96
C GLY A 6 11.64 19.34 -44.35
N HIS A 7 12.40 18.63 -45.18
CA HIS A 7 13.28 17.52 -44.85
C HIS A 7 14.68 17.79 -45.44
N ARG A 8 15.70 17.13 -44.87
CA ARG A 8 17.09 16.86 -45.36
C ARG A 8 18.22 17.63 -44.63
N PRO A 9 19.50 17.17 -44.69
CA PRO A 9 20.00 15.81 -44.38
C PRO A 9 21.39 15.77 -43.65
N VAL A 10 21.75 14.55 -43.22
CA VAL A 10 23.06 13.87 -43.02
C VAL A 10 24.40 14.64 -43.20
N SER A 11 25.34 14.42 -42.26
CA SER A 11 26.80 14.44 -42.50
C SER A 11 27.57 13.57 -41.46
N LEU A 12 28.22 12.52 -41.94
CA LEU A 12 29.24 11.69 -41.29
C LEU A 12 30.62 12.18 -41.74
N ILE A 13 31.54 12.50 -40.82
CA ILE A 13 33.00 12.54 -41.09
C ILE A 13 33.77 12.03 -39.87
N SER A 14 34.51 10.95 -40.09
CA SER A 14 35.60 10.42 -39.28
C SER A 14 36.86 11.29 -39.43
N HIS A 15 37.69 11.42 -38.40
CA HIS A 15 39.13 11.14 -38.51
C HIS A 15 39.88 11.12 -37.17
N LYS A 16 40.83 10.19 -37.14
CA LYS A 16 41.88 9.85 -36.16
C LYS A 16 42.62 11.04 -35.54
N PHE A 17 43.10 10.86 -34.30
CA PHE A 17 44.49 11.16 -33.95
C PHE A 17 45.07 10.10 -33.01
N SER A 18 46.30 9.73 -33.31
CA SER A 18 47.16 8.71 -32.71
C SER A 18 48.07 9.30 -31.61
N GLU A 19 48.95 8.43 -31.11
CA GLU A 19 50.12 8.64 -30.23
C GLU A 19 49.82 8.33 -28.75
N GLY A 20 50.35 7.27 -28.13
CA GLY A 20 51.51 6.44 -28.43
C GLY A 20 52.65 6.80 -27.49
N VAL A 21 52.94 5.95 -26.49
CA VAL A 21 54.28 5.84 -25.92
C VAL A 21 54.58 4.35 -25.70
N ASP A 22 55.64 3.99 -26.38
CA ASP A 22 56.36 2.73 -26.53
C ASP A 22 57.18 2.39 -25.27
N MET A 23 57.63 1.13 -25.16
CA MET A 23 59.07 0.79 -25.08
C MET A 23 59.29 -0.68 -24.68
N SER A 24 59.84 -1.39 -25.68
CA SER A 24 60.97 -2.33 -25.58
C SER A 24 60.78 -3.74 -24.98
N GLY A 25 60.44 -4.68 -25.87
CA GLY A 25 61.34 -5.68 -26.48
C GLY A 25 62.45 -6.38 -25.67
N GLY A 26 62.50 -7.72 -25.77
CA GLY A 26 63.67 -8.51 -25.39
C GLY A 26 63.57 -10.04 -25.59
N LEU A 27 63.94 -10.51 -26.80
CA LEU A 27 64.68 -11.76 -27.11
C LEU A 27 63.99 -13.15 -27.18
N CYS A 28 63.60 -13.51 -28.41
CA CYS A 28 64.27 -14.50 -29.30
C CYS A 28 64.86 -15.80 -28.71
N SER A 29 64.36 -16.98 -29.15
CA SER A 29 65.18 -17.97 -29.89
C SER A 29 64.33 -18.96 -30.71
N LEU A 30 64.79 -19.21 -31.93
CA LEU A 30 64.23 -20.06 -32.99
C LEU A 30 64.86 -21.47 -33.00
N ARG A 31 64.09 -22.47 -33.46
CA ARG A 31 64.51 -23.65 -34.26
C ARG A 31 63.23 -24.24 -34.88
N ILE A 32 62.80 -23.85 -36.09
CA ILE A 32 63.22 -24.22 -37.46
C ILE A 32 63.08 -25.71 -37.80
N ASP A 33 62.20 -25.90 -38.78
CA ASP A 33 61.75 -27.09 -39.50
C ASP A 33 62.82 -27.94 -40.18
N ARG A 34 62.46 -29.22 -40.40
CA ARG A 34 62.83 -30.08 -41.53
C ARG A 34 61.76 -31.18 -41.62
N LEU A 35 61.26 -31.69 -42.74
CA LEU A 35 61.38 -31.43 -44.17
C LEU A 35 60.45 -32.47 -44.85
N ALA A 36 59.95 -32.12 -46.04
CA ALA A 36 59.90 -32.98 -47.22
C ALA A 36 58.82 -34.09 -47.40
N TYR A 37 58.01 -33.85 -48.45
CA TYR A 37 57.73 -34.75 -49.58
C TYR A 37 56.84 -36.00 -49.37
N SER A 38 55.59 -35.92 -49.85
CA SER A 38 55.10 -36.61 -51.08
C SER A 38 53.55 -36.56 -51.13
N ARG A 39 52.96 -35.52 -51.74
CA ARG A 39 52.34 -35.52 -53.10
C ARG A 39 51.21 -36.55 -53.37
N PHE A 40 50.01 -35.97 -53.55
CA PHE A 40 49.00 -36.24 -54.59
C PHE A 40 48.16 -37.55 -54.57
N LEU A 41 46.87 -37.39 -54.23
CA LEU A 41 45.67 -37.73 -55.03
C LEU A 41 45.72 -38.98 -55.94
N LEU A 42 44.86 -39.99 -55.67
CA LEU A 42 43.78 -40.46 -56.58
C LEU A 42 43.12 -41.79 -56.13
N VAL A 43 41.77 -41.78 -56.15
CA VAL A 43 40.83 -42.87 -56.54
C VAL A 43 40.44 -43.97 -55.52
N ILE A 44 39.25 -43.76 -54.95
CA ILE A 44 38.10 -44.67 -54.79
C ILE A 44 38.31 -46.12 -55.30
N LEU A 45 38.11 -47.14 -54.45
CA LEU A 45 37.03 -48.15 -54.53
C LEU A 45 37.35 -49.40 -53.66
N SER A 46 36.31 -49.86 -52.97
CA SER A 46 35.99 -51.26 -52.62
C SER A 46 36.19 -51.82 -51.19
N VAL A 47 35.08 -51.70 -50.43
CA VAL A 47 34.28 -52.77 -49.79
C VAL A 47 34.83 -53.51 -48.56
N VAL A 48 34.41 -53.02 -47.40
CA VAL A 48 33.54 -53.66 -46.37
C VAL A 48 33.81 -55.12 -45.97
N ILE A 49 34.14 -55.30 -44.69
CA ILE A 49 33.41 -56.23 -43.80
C ILE A 49 32.96 -55.46 -42.54
N LEU A 50 31.65 -55.49 -42.30
CA LEU A 50 30.92 -54.94 -41.17
C LEU A 50 31.11 -55.77 -39.89
N SER A 51 31.10 -55.08 -38.75
CA SER A 51 30.44 -55.56 -37.54
C SER A 51 29.73 -54.36 -36.90
N SER A 52 28.51 -54.12 -37.37
CA SER A 52 27.57 -53.11 -36.88
C SER A 52 26.71 -53.70 -35.76
N ALA A 53 26.79 -53.12 -34.56
CA ALA A 53 25.65 -53.07 -33.65
C ALA A 53 24.74 -51.92 -34.12
N ALA A 54 23.97 -52.16 -35.18
CA ALA A 54 22.90 -51.29 -35.63
C ALA A 54 21.57 -51.88 -35.13
N MET A 55 20.82 -51.06 -34.37
CA MET A 55 19.38 -51.12 -34.09
C MET A 55 18.64 -52.32 -34.72
N ALA A 56 18.45 -53.38 -33.95
CA ALA A 56 17.60 -54.48 -34.38
C ALA A 56 16.15 -53.96 -34.49
N SER A 57 15.52 -54.10 -35.66
CA SER A 57 14.08 -53.85 -35.79
C SER A 57 13.31 -55.03 -35.15
N PRO A 58 12.11 -54.79 -34.57
CA PRO A 58 11.37 -55.85 -33.89
C PRO A 58 11.14 -57.05 -34.80
N THR A 59 11.36 -58.26 -34.31
CA THR A 59 11.23 -59.48 -35.12
C THR A 59 9.80 -59.64 -35.64
N ASN A 60 9.62 -60.29 -36.81
CA ASN A 60 8.28 -60.56 -37.37
C ASN A 60 7.34 -61.27 -36.37
N ARG A 61 7.92 -62.09 -35.47
CA ARG A 61 7.21 -62.77 -34.39
C ARG A 61 6.73 -61.79 -33.30
N GLN A 62 7.57 -60.83 -32.89
CA GLN A 62 7.21 -59.79 -31.92
C GLN A 62 6.15 -58.84 -32.50
N ALA A 63 6.33 -58.37 -33.73
CA ALA A 63 5.31 -57.55 -34.42
C ALA A 63 3.98 -58.29 -34.62
N GLY A 64 4.00 -59.62 -34.81
CA GLY A 64 2.81 -60.46 -34.81
C GLY A 64 2.08 -60.50 -33.47
N ARG A 65 2.82 -60.64 -32.36
CA ARG A 65 2.27 -60.64 -30.98
C ARG A 65 1.63 -59.29 -30.63
N ILE A 66 2.28 -58.17 -30.98
CA ILE A 66 1.73 -56.83 -30.74
C ILE A 66 0.43 -56.62 -31.52
N ARG A 67 0.37 -57.06 -32.79
CA ARG A 67 -0.86 -56.96 -33.60
C ARG A 67 -1.98 -57.81 -33.02
N LEU A 68 -1.68 -59.03 -32.56
CA LEU A 68 -2.66 -59.89 -31.91
C LEU A 68 -3.17 -59.28 -30.60
N LEU A 69 -2.27 -58.73 -29.78
CA LEU A 69 -2.61 -58.04 -28.53
C LEU A 69 -3.57 -56.86 -28.79
N ASN A 70 -3.23 -55.96 -29.71
CA ASN A 70 -4.09 -54.83 -30.06
C ASN A 70 -5.46 -55.28 -30.59
N ARG A 71 -5.53 -56.39 -31.34
CA ARG A 71 -6.80 -56.94 -31.81
C ARG A 71 -7.67 -57.45 -30.67
N LYS A 72 -7.08 -58.18 -29.72
CA LYS A 72 -7.79 -58.67 -28.53
C LYS A 72 -8.25 -57.52 -27.63
N LEU A 73 -7.40 -56.51 -27.43
CA LEU A 73 -7.75 -55.30 -26.68
C LEU A 73 -8.92 -54.56 -27.33
N THR A 74 -8.95 -54.46 -28.66
CA THR A 74 -10.07 -53.84 -29.39
C THR A 74 -11.37 -54.62 -29.20
N VAL A 75 -11.33 -55.96 -29.20
CA VAL A 75 -12.52 -56.79 -28.92
C VAL A 75 -12.99 -56.58 -27.48
N ALA A 76 -12.07 -56.63 -26.51
CA ALA A 76 -12.41 -56.42 -25.10
C ALA A 76 -12.97 -55.00 -24.85
N GLN A 77 -12.46 -53.98 -25.54
CA GLN A 77 -12.97 -52.60 -25.49
C GLN A 77 -14.38 -52.49 -26.05
N LYS A 78 -14.70 -53.21 -27.13
CA LYS A 78 -16.06 -53.27 -27.67
C LYS A 78 -17.00 -54.03 -26.74
N SER A 79 -16.55 -55.13 -26.16
CA SER A 79 -17.34 -55.90 -25.17
C SER A 79 -17.66 -55.07 -23.94
N LEU A 80 -16.74 -54.21 -23.48
CA LEU A 80 -17.00 -53.24 -22.40
C LEU A 80 -18.18 -52.30 -22.68
N GLN A 81 -18.44 -51.95 -23.94
CA GLN A 81 -19.52 -51.03 -24.32
C GLN A 81 -20.89 -51.71 -24.35
N THR A 82 -20.95 -53.04 -24.38
CA THR A 82 -22.20 -53.80 -24.59
C THR A 82 -22.44 -54.91 -23.56
N ALA A 83 -21.54 -55.11 -22.60
CA ALA A 83 -21.60 -56.23 -21.66
C ALA A 83 -22.49 -55.92 -20.45
N ASN A 84 -23.32 -56.89 -20.06
CA ASN A 84 -24.04 -56.87 -18.77
C ASN A 84 -23.18 -57.31 -17.58
N ASP A 85 -22.00 -57.89 -17.82
CA ASP A 85 -21.09 -58.39 -16.78
C ASP A 85 -19.67 -57.85 -17.02
N ILE A 86 -19.38 -56.72 -16.36
CA ILE A 86 -18.13 -55.96 -16.49
C ILE A 86 -16.97 -56.66 -15.76
N GLU A 87 -17.24 -57.40 -14.69
CA GLU A 87 -16.21 -58.13 -13.94
C GLU A 87 -15.55 -59.23 -14.78
N LYS A 88 -16.34 -59.91 -15.62
CA LYS A 88 -15.81 -60.91 -16.55
C LYS A 88 -14.84 -60.27 -17.56
N VAL A 89 -15.17 -59.09 -18.09
CA VAL A 89 -14.31 -58.38 -19.04
C VAL A 89 -13.05 -57.86 -18.33
N ALA A 90 -13.15 -57.39 -17.08
CA ALA A 90 -12.01 -56.97 -16.28
C ALA A 90 -10.97 -58.10 -16.10
N LYS A 91 -11.41 -59.34 -15.84
CA LYS A 91 -10.51 -60.50 -15.75
C LYS A 91 -9.80 -60.81 -17.08
N GLU A 92 -10.49 -60.63 -18.21
CA GLU A 92 -9.89 -60.81 -19.53
C GLU A 92 -8.84 -59.73 -19.82
N VAL A 93 -9.12 -58.48 -19.45
CA VAL A 93 -8.18 -57.36 -19.63
C VAL A 93 -6.93 -57.52 -18.76
N ASP A 94 -7.04 -58.03 -17.53
CA ASP A 94 -5.87 -58.28 -16.67
C ASP A 94 -4.91 -59.32 -17.28
N LEU A 95 -5.45 -60.33 -17.99
CA LEU A 95 -4.65 -61.29 -18.76
C LEU A 95 -3.94 -60.62 -19.93
N LEU A 96 -4.63 -59.75 -20.69
CA LEU A 96 -4.03 -59.00 -21.80
C LEU A 96 -2.98 -57.99 -21.31
N GLN A 97 -3.20 -57.35 -20.16
CA GLN A 97 -2.22 -56.46 -19.52
C GLN A 97 -0.97 -57.24 -19.09
N SER A 98 -1.12 -58.48 -18.64
CA SER A 98 0.02 -59.34 -18.34
C SER A 98 0.85 -59.66 -19.59
N GLU A 99 0.19 -59.90 -20.74
CA GLU A 99 0.88 -60.06 -22.04
C GLU A 99 1.56 -58.77 -22.50
N TYR A 100 0.93 -57.60 -22.32
CA TYR A 100 1.52 -56.29 -22.55
C TYR A 100 2.79 -56.07 -21.71
N ASN A 101 2.74 -56.39 -20.41
CA ASN A 101 3.88 -56.21 -19.51
C ASN A 101 5.07 -57.10 -19.88
N LEU A 102 4.82 -58.31 -20.40
CA LEU A 102 5.89 -59.18 -20.92
C LEU A 102 6.54 -58.57 -22.17
N LEU A 103 5.75 -58.06 -23.11
CA LEU A 103 6.27 -57.39 -24.31
C LEU A 103 7.00 -56.10 -23.95
N LEU A 104 6.55 -55.35 -22.94
CA LEU A 104 7.22 -54.16 -22.46
C LEU A 104 8.61 -54.46 -21.87
N LYS A 105 8.75 -55.59 -21.16
CA LYS A 105 10.05 -56.06 -20.66
C LYS A 105 10.99 -56.48 -21.80
N GLU A 106 10.45 -57.07 -22.88
CA GLU A 106 11.23 -57.41 -24.08
C GLU A 106 11.68 -56.15 -24.85
N ALA A 107 10.95 -55.03 -24.73
CA ALA A 107 11.21 -53.79 -25.45
C ALA A 107 12.20 -52.82 -24.75
N VAL A 108 12.78 -53.21 -23.61
CA VAL A 108 13.73 -52.37 -22.87
C VAL A 108 14.96 -52.09 -23.74
N GLY A 109 15.20 -50.81 -24.06
CA GLY A 109 16.32 -50.37 -24.89
C GLY A 109 16.06 -50.39 -26.41
N ASP A 110 14.86 -50.77 -26.86
CA ASP A 110 14.44 -50.72 -28.26
C ASP A 110 13.31 -49.69 -28.44
N GLU A 111 13.68 -48.46 -28.76
CA GLU A 111 12.74 -47.34 -28.90
C GLU A 111 11.66 -47.59 -29.97
N ARG A 112 12.01 -48.31 -31.04
CA ARG A 112 11.07 -48.61 -32.13
C ARG A 112 10.05 -49.66 -31.69
N PHE A 113 10.44 -50.61 -30.86
CA PHE A 113 9.54 -51.58 -30.26
C PHE A 113 8.65 -50.93 -29.19
N LEU A 114 9.19 -50.02 -28.37
CA LEU A 114 8.40 -49.23 -27.42
C LEU A 114 7.34 -48.37 -28.12
N GLU A 115 7.67 -47.79 -29.27
CA GLU A 115 6.75 -47.02 -30.10
C GLU A 115 5.54 -47.88 -30.56
N LEU A 116 5.78 -49.12 -30.99
CA LEU A 116 4.74 -50.04 -31.46
C LEU A 116 3.79 -50.50 -30.33
N LEU A 117 4.23 -50.44 -29.07
CA LEU A 117 3.42 -50.80 -27.90
C LEU A 117 2.54 -49.64 -27.40
N ARG A 118 2.74 -48.42 -27.89
CA ARG A 118 1.99 -47.22 -27.48
C ARG A 118 0.47 -47.35 -27.65
N PRO A 119 -0.08 -47.89 -28.77
CA PRO A 119 -1.53 -48.03 -28.92
C PRO A 119 -2.13 -48.96 -27.86
N ALA A 120 -1.47 -50.09 -27.57
CA ALA A 120 -1.91 -51.05 -26.57
C ALA A 120 -1.91 -50.43 -25.16
N HIS A 121 -0.86 -49.66 -24.81
CA HIS A 121 -0.79 -48.94 -23.54
C HIS A 121 -1.94 -47.94 -23.39
N LYS A 122 -2.24 -47.18 -24.46
CA LYS A 122 -3.35 -46.22 -24.47
C LYS A 122 -4.69 -46.91 -24.24
N GLN A 123 -4.98 -47.99 -24.97
CA GLN A 123 -6.24 -48.74 -24.82
C GLN A 123 -6.39 -49.34 -23.42
N LEU A 124 -5.34 -49.94 -22.86
CA LEU A 124 -5.36 -50.46 -21.49
C LEU A 124 -5.63 -49.34 -20.48
N GLY A 125 -4.99 -48.18 -20.63
CA GLY A 125 -5.24 -47.01 -19.78
C GLY A 125 -6.70 -46.54 -19.83
N GLU A 126 -7.28 -46.45 -21.02
CA GLU A 126 -8.69 -46.08 -21.19
C GLU A 126 -9.64 -47.08 -20.50
N MET A 127 -9.40 -48.39 -20.65
CA MET A 127 -10.21 -49.44 -20.03
C MET A 127 -10.07 -49.45 -18.49
N HIS A 128 -8.87 -49.18 -17.96
CA HIS A 128 -8.64 -49.07 -16.52
C HIS A 128 -9.41 -47.92 -15.88
N VAL A 129 -9.57 -46.80 -16.59
CA VAL A 129 -10.40 -45.69 -16.13
C VAL A 129 -11.85 -46.13 -16.00
N VAL A 130 -12.38 -46.87 -16.98
CA VAL A 130 -13.76 -47.40 -16.93
C VAL A 130 -13.92 -48.36 -15.74
N PHE A 131 -13.00 -49.30 -15.55
CA PHE A 131 -13.06 -50.21 -14.40
C PHE A 131 -12.97 -49.50 -13.05
N ALA A 132 -12.14 -48.46 -12.94
CA ALA A 132 -12.02 -47.66 -11.73
C ALA A 132 -13.32 -46.91 -11.40
N LEU A 133 -14.05 -46.43 -12.41
CA LEU A 133 -15.36 -45.80 -12.23
C LEU A 133 -16.43 -46.78 -11.74
N GLU A 134 -16.37 -48.03 -12.19
CA GLU A 134 -17.24 -49.13 -11.73
C GLU A 134 -16.76 -49.77 -10.41
N GLY A 135 -15.73 -49.21 -9.76
CA GLY A 135 -15.19 -49.69 -8.49
C GLY A 135 -14.36 -50.99 -8.58
N ILE A 136 -14.03 -51.46 -9.79
CA ILE A 136 -13.24 -52.66 -10.03
C ILE A 136 -11.74 -52.33 -9.99
N LYS A 137 -11.01 -52.92 -9.03
CA LYS A 137 -9.57 -52.70 -8.89
C LYS A 137 -8.76 -53.48 -9.93
N CYS A 138 -8.03 -52.77 -10.78
CA CYS A 138 -7.11 -53.34 -11.76
C CYS A 138 -5.64 -53.22 -11.33
N ARG A 139 -4.76 -54.04 -11.90
CA ARG A 139 -3.30 -53.98 -11.66
C ARG A 139 -2.71 -52.69 -12.23
N ALA A 140 -1.67 -52.14 -11.58
CA ALA A 140 -1.00 -50.92 -12.04
C ALA A 140 -0.44 -51.07 -13.48
N LEU A 141 -0.72 -50.09 -14.34
CA LEU A 141 -0.20 -50.00 -15.70
C LEU A 141 1.15 -49.25 -15.69
N PHE A 142 2.20 -49.89 -16.21
CA PHE A 142 3.56 -49.31 -16.22
C PHE A 142 3.82 -48.55 -17.53
N SER A 143 4.27 -47.29 -17.42
CA SER A 143 4.63 -46.46 -18.58
C SER A 143 6.05 -46.77 -19.11
N PRO A 144 6.28 -46.75 -20.43
CA PRO A 144 7.62 -46.84 -20.99
C PRO A 144 8.45 -45.60 -20.64
N LYS A 145 9.53 -45.77 -19.87
CA LYS A 145 10.50 -44.69 -19.59
C LYS A 145 11.48 -44.55 -20.76
N MET A 146 11.44 -43.43 -21.47
CA MET A 146 12.57 -42.98 -22.30
C MET A 146 13.58 -42.27 -21.40
N SER A 147 14.87 -42.55 -21.58
CA SER A 147 15.96 -41.93 -20.83
C SER A 147 16.13 -40.47 -21.25
N ALA A 148 15.90 -39.56 -20.31
CA ALA A 148 16.39 -38.20 -20.35
C ALA A 148 17.81 -38.17 -19.74
N GLU A 149 18.82 -37.78 -20.53
CA GLU A 149 20.14 -37.45 -19.98
C GLU A 149 20.42 -35.95 -20.14
N GLY A 150 20.46 -35.25 -19.01
CA GLY A 150 21.34 -34.10 -18.81
C GLY A 150 22.59 -34.61 -18.07
N GLY A 151 23.78 -34.38 -18.63
CA GLY A 151 25.05 -34.85 -18.06
C GLY A 151 25.46 -34.15 -16.75
N PRO A 152 26.45 -34.69 -16.03
CA PRO A 152 26.78 -34.34 -14.63
C PRO A 152 27.60 -33.04 -14.45
N GLY A 153 27.19 -31.93 -15.09
CA GLY A 153 27.88 -30.64 -14.92
C GLY A 153 27.15 -29.38 -15.39
N GLY A 154 25.91 -29.49 -15.89
CA GLY A 154 25.10 -28.34 -16.33
C GLY A 154 24.32 -27.67 -15.20
N VAL A 155 23.91 -26.42 -15.40
CA VAL A 155 23.06 -25.66 -14.46
C VAL A 155 21.63 -26.19 -14.55
N SER A 156 21.03 -26.52 -13.40
CA SER A 156 19.68 -27.05 -13.31
C SER A 156 18.65 -25.92 -13.32
N PHE A 157 17.62 -26.01 -14.17
CA PHE A 157 16.55 -25.02 -14.14
C PHE A 157 15.81 -25.08 -12.80
N THR A 158 15.37 -26.26 -12.37
CA THR A 158 14.59 -26.43 -11.14
C THR A 158 15.35 -26.11 -9.86
N LYS A 159 16.67 -26.35 -9.81
CA LYS A 159 17.47 -26.14 -8.60
C LYS A 159 18.19 -24.81 -8.54
N ASP A 160 18.66 -24.28 -9.67
CA ASP A 160 19.55 -23.12 -9.70
C ASP A 160 18.87 -21.85 -10.24
N VAL A 161 17.94 -21.98 -11.19
CA VAL A 161 17.36 -20.83 -11.92
C VAL A 161 15.94 -20.49 -11.45
N ALA A 162 15.07 -21.49 -11.31
CA ALA A 162 13.69 -21.28 -10.91
C ALA A 162 13.54 -20.67 -9.51
N PRO A 163 14.37 -21.03 -8.49
CA PRO A 163 14.35 -20.34 -7.21
C PRO A 163 14.66 -18.84 -7.33
N LEU A 164 15.63 -18.47 -8.17
CA LEU A 164 15.97 -17.06 -8.44
C LEU A 164 14.76 -16.31 -9.00
N PHE A 165 14.07 -16.89 -9.97
CA PHE A 165 12.86 -16.29 -10.54
C PHE A 165 11.73 -16.14 -9.52
N ILE A 166 11.51 -17.13 -8.65
CA ILE A 166 10.49 -17.04 -7.61
C ILE A 166 10.82 -15.94 -6.59
N VAL A 167 12.06 -15.91 -6.09
CA VAL A 167 12.50 -14.98 -5.04
C VAL A 167 12.61 -13.54 -5.55
N LYS A 168 13.27 -13.34 -6.70
CA LYS A 168 13.64 -12.00 -7.19
C LYS A 168 12.59 -11.41 -8.12
N CYS A 169 11.89 -12.25 -8.89
CA CYS A 169 10.97 -11.81 -9.95
C CYS A 169 9.51 -12.20 -9.68
N GLY A 170 9.27 -13.15 -8.77
CA GLY A 170 8.01 -13.87 -8.64
C GLY A 170 6.83 -13.00 -8.21
N ARG A 171 7.08 -11.98 -7.39
CA ARG A 171 6.05 -11.01 -6.95
C ARG A 171 5.31 -10.33 -8.10
N CYS A 172 6.01 -10.07 -9.21
CA CYS A 172 5.46 -9.35 -10.35
C CYS A 172 5.20 -10.29 -11.53
N HIS A 173 6.08 -11.25 -11.79
CA HIS A 173 6.05 -12.05 -13.01
C HIS A 173 5.61 -13.50 -12.82
N VAL A 174 5.51 -14.01 -11.59
CA VAL A 174 4.91 -15.33 -11.29
C VAL A 174 3.46 -15.15 -10.84
N THR A 175 3.21 -14.31 -9.83
CA THR A 175 1.87 -14.17 -9.24
C THR A 175 0.97 -13.15 -9.96
N ASN A 176 1.52 -12.01 -10.38
CA ASN A 176 0.73 -10.84 -10.82
C ASN A 176 0.86 -10.49 -12.31
N GLN A 177 1.61 -11.28 -13.10
CA GLN A 177 1.82 -11.14 -14.56
C GLN A 177 2.04 -9.70 -15.08
N ARG A 178 2.79 -8.88 -14.34
CA ARG A 178 2.98 -7.47 -14.67
C ARG A 178 3.81 -7.30 -15.94
N GLY A 179 3.45 -6.29 -16.74
CA GLY A 179 4.10 -6.02 -18.02
C GLY A 179 3.70 -7.00 -19.13
N MET A 180 2.51 -7.61 -19.02
CA MET A 180 2.00 -8.60 -19.99
C MET A 180 2.97 -9.79 -20.19
N PHE A 181 3.70 -10.12 -19.14
CA PHE A 181 4.71 -11.18 -19.13
C PHE A 181 4.55 -12.04 -17.88
N SER A 182 4.54 -13.35 -18.09
CA SER A 182 4.49 -14.32 -17.00
C SER A 182 5.61 -15.35 -17.14
N MET A 183 6.31 -15.57 -16.03
CA MET A 183 7.25 -16.67 -15.83
C MET A 183 6.68 -17.69 -14.83
N ALA A 184 5.36 -17.72 -14.63
CA ALA A 184 4.70 -18.65 -13.70
C ALA A 184 4.91 -20.13 -14.09
N THR A 185 5.17 -20.38 -15.38
CA THR A 185 5.53 -21.69 -15.93
C THR A 185 6.76 -21.53 -16.83
N PHE A 186 7.52 -22.61 -17.04
CA PHE A 186 8.65 -22.60 -17.96
C PHE A 186 8.21 -22.27 -19.40
N ALA A 187 7.06 -22.80 -19.83
CA ALA A 187 6.47 -22.48 -21.12
C ALA A 187 6.11 -20.98 -21.27
N GLY A 188 5.61 -20.35 -20.20
CA GLY A 188 5.34 -18.91 -20.15
C GLY A 188 6.62 -18.08 -20.33
N LEU A 189 7.68 -18.44 -19.60
CA LEU A 189 9.00 -17.82 -19.72
C LEU A 189 9.53 -17.89 -21.16
N MET A 190 9.45 -19.07 -21.79
CA MET A 190 9.93 -19.28 -23.16
C MET A 190 9.07 -18.62 -24.24
N LYS A 191 7.78 -18.43 -23.97
CA LYS A 191 6.86 -17.70 -24.86
C LYS A 191 7.21 -16.21 -24.94
N GLY A 192 7.65 -15.62 -23.82
CA GLY A 192 7.94 -14.19 -23.72
C GLY A 192 6.69 -13.32 -23.57
N SER A 193 6.83 -12.02 -23.77
CA SER A 193 5.74 -11.04 -23.72
C SER A 193 5.18 -10.74 -25.13
N GLU A 194 4.18 -9.88 -25.23
CA GLU A 194 3.73 -9.34 -26.54
C GLU A 194 4.87 -8.62 -27.31
N GLY A 195 5.89 -8.13 -26.59
CA GLY A 195 7.08 -7.51 -27.18
C GLY A 195 8.13 -8.51 -27.69
N GLY A 196 7.90 -9.82 -27.57
CA GLY A 196 8.80 -10.86 -28.05
C GLY A 196 9.40 -11.72 -26.93
N LYS A 197 10.33 -12.59 -27.32
CA LYS A 197 11.03 -13.49 -26.39
C LYS A 197 11.93 -12.69 -25.45
N VAL A 198 11.92 -13.06 -24.16
CA VAL A 198 12.73 -12.39 -23.13
C VAL A 198 14.14 -12.97 -23.01
N LEU A 199 14.36 -14.18 -23.52
CA LEU A 199 15.66 -14.85 -23.57
C LEU A 199 15.77 -15.70 -24.84
N PHE A 200 17.00 -15.97 -25.26
CA PHE A 200 17.33 -16.78 -26.43
C PHE A 200 18.24 -17.93 -26.01
N PRO A 201 17.76 -19.20 -26.04
CA PRO A 201 18.57 -20.35 -25.67
C PRO A 201 19.86 -20.45 -26.50
N GLY A 202 21.00 -20.60 -25.84
CA GLY A 202 22.32 -20.67 -26.47
C GLY A 202 23.01 -19.32 -26.69
N GLU A 203 22.35 -18.21 -26.34
CA GLU A 203 22.90 -16.86 -26.49
C GLU A 203 23.10 -16.21 -25.11
N GLU A 204 24.26 -15.60 -24.88
CA GLU A 204 24.61 -15.02 -23.57
C GLU A 204 23.75 -13.80 -23.20
N GLY A 205 23.12 -13.17 -24.20
CA GLY A 205 22.36 -11.92 -24.06
C GLY A 205 20.84 -12.08 -24.12
N GLY A 206 20.17 -10.96 -24.38
CA GLY A 206 18.72 -10.86 -24.55
C GLY A 206 18.06 -9.97 -23.49
N PRO A 207 16.77 -9.63 -23.69
CA PRO A 207 16.09 -8.61 -22.90
C PRO A 207 16.10 -8.84 -21.39
N LEU A 208 16.07 -10.11 -20.95
CA LEU A 208 16.15 -10.48 -19.54
C LEU A 208 17.49 -10.10 -18.92
N ILE A 209 18.60 -10.47 -19.55
CA ILE A 209 19.95 -10.19 -19.04
C ILE A 209 20.22 -8.69 -19.08
N GLU A 210 19.88 -8.03 -20.18
CA GLU A 210 20.04 -6.57 -20.34
C GLU A 210 19.28 -5.79 -19.24
N SER A 211 18.05 -6.20 -18.94
CA SER A 211 17.24 -5.55 -17.89
C SER A 211 17.81 -5.76 -16.48
N ILE A 212 18.51 -6.87 -16.24
CA ILE A 212 19.16 -7.15 -14.95
C ILE A 212 20.46 -6.33 -14.84
N GLU A 213 21.26 -6.29 -15.90
CA GLU A 213 22.53 -5.56 -15.94
C GLU A 213 22.34 -4.04 -15.92
N SER A 214 21.29 -3.52 -16.57
CA SER A 214 20.93 -2.11 -16.49
C SER A 214 20.39 -1.71 -15.12
N GLY A 215 20.00 -2.68 -14.29
CA GLY A 215 19.34 -2.48 -13.00
C GLY A 215 17.87 -2.07 -13.11
N ASP A 216 17.27 -2.13 -14.30
CA ASP A 216 15.84 -1.87 -14.50
C ASP A 216 14.95 -2.93 -13.84
N MET A 217 15.47 -4.16 -13.76
CA MET A 217 14.84 -5.31 -13.13
C MET A 217 15.81 -6.08 -12.23
N PRO A 218 15.32 -6.69 -11.14
CA PRO A 218 13.96 -6.55 -10.61
C PRO A 218 13.75 -5.21 -9.90
N ARG A 219 12.56 -4.63 -10.08
CA ARG A 219 12.17 -3.39 -9.39
C ARG A 219 11.96 -3.69 -7.90
N GLY A 220 12.65 -2.95 -7.04
CA GLY A 220 12.58 -3.11 -5.58
C GLY A 220 13.90 -3.62 -4.99
N SER A 221 13.82 -4.26 -3.82
CA SER A 221 15.00 -4.65 -3.02
C SER A 221 15.77 -5.88 -3.51
N GLY A 222 15.14 -6.78 -4.28
CA GLY A 222 15.73 -8.08 -4.63
C GLY A 222 16.77 -8.06 -5.75
N LYS A 223 17.91 -7.38 -5.61
CA LYS A 223 18.98 -7.44 -6.62
C LYS A 223 19.41 -8.88 -6.90
N VAL A 224 19.71 -9.15 -8.17
CA VAL A 224 20.41 -10.37 -8.59
C VAL A 224 21.90 -10.12 -8.37
N SER A 225 22.54 -10.97 -7.58
CA SER A 225 23.99 -10.94 -7.36
C SER A 225 24.75 -11.38 -8.61
N ASP A 226 26.03 -11.02 -8.70
CA ASP A 226 26.88 -11.42 -9.84
C ASP A 226 26.98 -12.95 -9.98
N GLU A 227 26.97 -13.69 -8.86
CA GLU A 227 26.96 -15.15 -8.86
C GLU A 227 25.65 -15.73 -9.39
N GLU A 228 24.51 -15.19 -8.97
CA GLU A 228 23.18 -15.58 -9.47
C GLU A 228 23.05 -15.26 -10.97
N LEU A 229 23.53 -14.09 -11.39
CA LEU A 229 23.54 -13.68 -12.79
C LEU A 229 24.43 -14.58 -13.63
N ALA A 230 25.61 -14.96 -13.14
CA ALA A 230 26.52 -15.88 -13.82
C ALA A 230 25.89 -17.26 -14.01
N LYS A 231 25.18 -17.79 -13.00
CA LYS A 231 24.43 -19.04 -13.11
C LYS A 231 23.31 -18.94 -14.14
N LEU A 232 22.56 -17.84 -14.14
CA LEU A 232 21.50 -17.59 -15.11
C LEU A 232 22.06 -17.54 -16.55
N LYS A 233 23.12 -16.77 -16.79
CA LYS A 233 23.80 -16.70 -18.10
C LYS A 233 24.30 -18.06 -18.56
N LYS A 234 24.94 -18.82 -17.66
CA LYS A 234 25.44 -20.17 -17.97
C LYS A 234 24.30 -21.11 -18.36
N TRP A 235 23.17 -21.08 -17.65
CA TRP A 235 22.00 -21.89 -18.00
C TRP A 235 21.41 -21.51 -19.37
N ILE A 236 21.33 -20.22 -19.69
CA ILE A 236 20.85 -19.76 -21.01
C ILE A 236 21.80 -20.27 -22.11
N LEU A 237 23.13 -20.10 -21.93
CA LEU A 237 24.15 -20.59 -22.86
C LEU A 237 24.11 -22.11 -23.07
N GLU A 238 23.77 -22.89 -22.04
CA GLU A 238 23.58 -24.34 -22.13
C GLU A 238 22.28 -24.75 -22.86
N GLY A 239 21.54 -23.78 -23.40
CA GLY A 239 20.33 -23.98 -24.18
C GLY A 239 19.04 -23.87 -23.35
N ALA A 240 19.08 -23.20 -22.20
CA ALA A 240 17.92 -22.95 -21.34
C ALA A 240 17.09 -24.22 -21.07
N LYS A 241 17.77 -25.33 -20.77
CA LYS A 241 17.14 -26.66 -20.67
C LYS A 241 16.21 -26.74 -19.46
N PHE A 242 15.06 -27.38 -19.65
CA PHE A 242 14.09 -27.64 -18.60
C PHE A 242 14.27 -29.06 -18.05
N ASP A 243 14.42 -29.18 -16.74
CA ASP A 243 14.60 -30.44 -16.02
C ASP A 243 13.49 -30.71 -14.98
N GLY A 244 12.36 -30.00 -15.08
CA GLY A 244 11.20 -30.16 -14.20
C GLY A 244 10.15 -31.16 -14.70
N PRO A 245 9.06 -31.35 -13.94
CA PRO A 245 8.05 -32.37 -14.23
C PRO A 245 7.22 -32.07 -15.49
N SER A 246 6.90 -30.79 -15.76
CA SER A 246 6.18 -30.35 -16.96
C SER A 246 6.45 -28.87 -17.24
N PRO A 247 6.75 -28.49 -18.50
CA PRO A 247 6.92 -27.09 -18.89
C PRO A 247 5.72 -26.18 -18.56
N ASN A 248 4.52 -26.74 -18.48
CA ASN A 248 3.28 -26.01 -18.18
C ASN A 248 2.88 -26.07 -16.70
N ALA A 249 3.61 -26.79 -15.85
CA ALA A 249 3.35 -26.78 -14.42
C ALA A 249 3.80 -25.45 -13.80
N GLU A 250 3.05 -24.97 -12.80
CA GLU A 250 3.39 -23.76 -12.08
C GLU A 250 4.67 -23.95 -11.26
N LEU A 251 5.64 -23.05 -11.39
CA LEU A 251 6.95 -23.16 -10.72
C LEU A 251 6.80 -23.30 -9.19
N SER A 252 5.85 -22.58 -8.59
CA SER A 252 5.52 -22.62 -7.16
C SER A 252 5.10 -24.00 -6.64
N THR A 253 4.69 -24.93 -7.52
CA THR A 253 4.17 -26.24 -7.11
C THR A 253 5.26 -27.31 -6.95
N PHE A 254 6.44 -27.12 -7.56
CA PHE A 254 7.52 -28.13 -7.53
C PHE A 254 8.90 -27.56 -7.21
N VAL A 255 9.08 -26.24 -7.24
CA VAL A 255 10.32 -25.60 -6.80
C VAL A 255 10.21 -25.29 -5.32
N LYS A 256 11.13 -25.82 -4.52
CA LYS A 256 11.20 -25.53 -3.09
C LYS A 256 12.05 -24.29 -2.88
N VAL A 257 11.46 -23.26 -2.29
CA VAL A 257 12.14 -22.04 -1.85
C VAL A 257 11.87 -21.92 -0.35
N ASP A 258 12.85 -21.48 0.43
CA ASP A 258 12.62 -21.18 1.84
C ASP A 258 11.63 -20.01 1.93
N PRO A 259 10.51 -20.13 2.67
CA PRO A 259 9.60 -19.02 2.90
C PRO A 259 10.29 -17.76 3.44
N ALA A 260 11.41 -17.89 4.17
CA ALA A 260 12.21 -16.77 4.65
C ALA A 260 12.90 -15.99 3.52
N ASP A 261 13.17 -16.64 2.39
CA ASP A 261 13.79 -16.00 1.22
C ASP A 261 12.76 -15.24 0.36
N ILE A 262 11.45 -15.46 0.59
CA ILE A 262 10.38 -14.76 -0.13
C ILE A 262 10.10 -13.43 0.60
N PRO A 263 10.31 -12.26 -0.03
CA PRO A 263 10.01 -10.99 0.61
C PRO A 263 8.52 -10.90 0.99
N PRO A 264 8.18 -10.46 2.22
CA PRO A 264 6.80 -10.44 2.66
C PRO A 264 5.94 -9.49 1.81
N GLU A 265 4.69 -9.86 1.59
CA GLU A 265 3.74 -9.06 0.77
C GLU A 265 3.44 -7.70 1.41
N ARG A 266 3.50 -7.64 2.75
CA ARG A 266 3.36 -6.45 3.59
C ARG A 266 4.31 -6.57 4.77
N LEU A 267 4.88 -5.45 5.20
CA LEU A 267 5.60 -5.38 6.46
C LEU A 267 4.66 -5.44 7.67
N GLU A 268 5.13 -6.08 8.73
CA GLU A 268 4.47 -6.00 10.02
C GLU A 268 4.74 -4.64 10.70
N LEU A 269 3.78 -4.18 11.50
CA LEU A 269 3.93 -2.96 12.28
C LEU A 269 4.89 -3.20 13.45
N MET A 270 6.08 -2.61 13.38
CA MET A 270 7.03 -2.58 14.49
C MET A 270 6.78 -1.33 15.34
N ARG A 271 6.56 -1.51 16.65
CA ARG A 271 6.44 -0.40 17.60
C ARG A 271 7.81 -0.03 18.16
N ALA A 272 8.03 1.26 18.41
CA ALA A 272 9.27 1.71 19.02
C ALA A 272 9.41 1.15 20.45
N THR A 273 10.63 0.74 20.78
CA THR A 273 11.00 0.15 22.08
C THR A 273 11.55 1.19 23.06
N GLY A 274 11.82 2.40 22.58
CA GLY A 274 12.47 3.49 23.32
C GLY A 274 14.00 3.43 23.27
N LYS A 275 14.57 2.47 22.52
CA LYS A 275 16.02 2.36 22.28
C LYS A 275 16.45 3.03 20.97
N GLU A 276 15.49 3.34 20.12
CA GLU A 276 15.69 3.97 18.82
C GLU A 276 16.15 5.42 19.00
N THR A 277 17.11 5.86 18.19
CA THR A 277 17.62 7.23 18.22
C THR A 277 16.79 8.16 17.34
N VAL A 278 16.07 7.62 16.36
CA VAL A 278 15.22 8.41 15.45
C VAL A 278 13.74 8.11 15.68
N SER A 279 12.98 9.15 16.00
CA SER A 279 11.54 9.09 16.21
C SER A 279 10.77 9.22 14.89
N PHE A 280 9.87 8.27 14.60
CA PHE A 280 9.03 8.39 13.42
C PHE A 280 8.13 9.63 13.52
N ALA A 281 7.41 9.81 14.62
CA ALA A 281 6.46 10.90 14.79
C ALA A 281 7.14 12.29 14.81
N ASN A 282 8.31 12.41 15.45
CA ASN A 282 8.97 13.70 15.65
C ASN A 282 9.92 14.10 14.51
N GLU A 283 10.48 13.14 13.78
CA GLU A 283 11.57 13.40 12.83
C GLU A 283 11.27 12.91 11.40
N ILE A 284 10.62 11.75 11.24
CA ILE A 284 10.33 11.18 9.92
C ILE A 284 9.01 11.68 9.34
N ALA A 285 7.93 11.65 10.13
CA ALA A 285 6.61 12.09 9.73
C ALA A 285 6.60 13.54 9.23
N PRO A 286 7.33 14.51 9.84
CA PRO A 286 7.44 15.86 9.29
C PRO A 286 8.11 15.91 7.91
N ILE A 287 9.15 15.10 7.66
CA ILE A 287 9.80 15.01 6.35
C ILE A 287 8.81 14.45 5.31
N PHE A 288 8.08 13.39 5.65
CA PHE A 288 7.09 12.80 4.75
C PHE A 288 5.90 13.72 4.50
N ALA A 289 5.42 14.42 5.53
CA ALA A 289 4.34 15.41 5.40
C ALA A 289 4.73 16.56 4.47
N ASP A 290 5.94 17.11 4.62
CA ASP A 290 6.43 18.24 3.83
C ASP A 290 6.82 17.84 2.39
N ARG A 291 7.56 16.73 2.23
CA ARG A 291 8.20 16.38 0.96
C ARG A 291 7.44 15.38 0.11
N CYS A 292 6.56 14.58 0.71
CA CYS A 292 6.04 13.37 0.07
C CYS A 292 4.50 13.33 0.01
N ALA A 293 3.81 13.81 1.05
CA ALA A 293 2.37 13.68 1.20
C ALA A 293 1.56 14.39 0.10
N GLY A 294 2.10 15.44 -0.52
CA GLY A 294 1.43 16.14 -1.63
C GLY A 294 1.10 15.23 -2.82
N CYS A 295 1.92 14.21 -3.09
CA CYS A 295 1.66 13.24 -4.16
C CYS A 295 1.27 11.85 -3.63
N HIS A 296 1.85 11.42 -2.51
CA HIS A 296 1.69 10.05 -1.99
C HIS A 296 0.74 9.95 -0.79
N GLY A 297 0.20 11.06 -0.27
CA GLY A 297 -0.60 11.10 0.96
C GLY A 297 -2.12 11.01 0.78
N ASN A 298 -2.65 10.98 -0.45
CA ASN A 298 -4.10 11.09 -0.72
C ASN A 298 -4.64 10.00 -1.67
N GLY A 299 -3.87 8.95 -1.99
CA GLY A 299 -4.31 7.77 -2.78
C GLY A 299 -4.66 8.02 -4.26
N GLN A 300 -4.99 9.24 -4.67
CA GLN A 300 -5.52 9.53 -6.01
C GLN A 300 -4.46 9.91 -7.06
N ARG A 301 -3.20 10.10 -6.67
CA ARG A 301 -2.11 10.58 -7.56
C ARG A 301 -0.73 10.00 -7.26
N ALA A 302 -0.63 8.95 -6.46
CA ALA A 302 0.65 8.36 -6.09
C ALA A 302 1.27 7.63 -7.29
N GLY A 303 2.36 8.15 -7.84
CA GLY A 303 3.13 7.43 -8.85
C GLY A 303 3.59 6.07 -8.31
N GLY A 304 3.32 5.00 -9.05
CA GLY A 304 3.70 3.64 -8.66
C GLY A 304 2.93 3.09 -7.45
N GLY A 305 1.71 3.55 -7.19
CA GLY A 305 0.78 2.93 -6.24
C GLY A 305 1.19 3.02 -4.76
N PHE A 306 2.24 3.76 -4.43
CA PHE A 306 2.73 3.88 -3.05
C PHE A 306 1.94 4.93 -2.25
N ASP A 307 1.20 4.47 -1.24
CA ASP A 307 0.38 5.31 -0.36
C ASP A 307 1.03 5.47 1.02
N LEU A 308 1.42 6.70 1.34
CA LEU A 308 1.99 7.08 2.63
C LEU A 308 1.04 7.87 3.53
N ALA A 309 -0.26 7.93 3.18
CA ALA A 309 -1.26 8.67 3.94
C ALA A 309 -1.25 8.28 5.42
N THR A 310 -1.01 7.01 5.74
CA THR A 310 -0.93 6.48 7.10
C THR A 310 0.22 5.49 7.19
N PHE A 311 0.77 5.27 8.38
CA PHE A 311 1.83 4.29 8.58
C PHE A 311 1.41 2.88 8.13
N THR A 312 0.16 2.50 8.43
CA THR A 312 -0.42 1.21 8.01
C THR A 312 -0.42 1.03 6.49
N ARG A 313 -0.63 2.11 5.72
CA ARG A 313 -0.60 2.06 4.25
C ARG A 313 0.84 1.98 3.73
N MET A 314 1.78 2.69 4.36
CA MET A 314 3.21 2.62 3.99
C MET A 314 3.75 1.19 4.03
N LEU A 315 3.35 0.40 5.04
CA LEU A 315 3.77 -1.00 5.21
C LEU A 315 3.34 -1.91 4.05
N ARG A 316 2.35 -1.51 3.24
CA ARG A 316 1.89 -2.26 2.05
C ARG A 316 2.83 -2.09 0.86
N GLY A 317 3.63 -1.03 0.84
CA GLY A 317 4.42 -0.66 -0.32
C GLY A 317 3.58 -0.14 -1.49
N GLY A 318 4.13 -0.19 -2.69
CA GLY A 318 3.47 0.19 -3.93
C GLY A 318 3.69 -0.84 -5.04
N ASP A 319 3.52 -0.41 -6.28
CA ASP A 319 3.68 -1.26 -7.46
C ASP A 319 5.12 -1.75 -7.63
N SER A 320 6.12 -1.07 -7.10
CA SER A 320 7.50 -1.57 -7.12
C SER A 320 7.87 -2.40 -5.89
N GLY A 321 6.87 -2.80 -5.11
CA GLY A 321 7.04 -3.59 -3.91
C GLY A 321 7.10 -2.75 -2.63
N LEU A 322 7.71 -3.32 -1.58
CA LEU A 322 7.89 -2.63 -0.30
C LEU A 322 8.73 -1.37 -0.50
N ALA A 323 8.30 -0.26 0.12
CA ALA A 323 9.03 1.00 0.02
C ALA A 323 10.33 0.97 0.81
N PHE A 324 10.38 0.25 1.93
CA PHE A 324 11.57 0.08 2.74
C PHE A 324 11.61 -1.34 3.30
N LEU A 325 12.80 -1.78 3.71
CA LEU A 325 13.04 -3.03 4.41
C LEU A 325 13.66 -2.70 5.77
N PRO A 326 13.00 -3.03 6.89
CA PRO A 326 13.57 -2.85 8.22
C PRO A 326 14.97 -3.44 8.28
N THR A 327 15.88 -2.74 8.97
CA THR A 327 17.30 -3.11 9.18
C THR A 327 18.23 -3.05 7.96
N VAL A 328 17.70 -2.92 6.73
CA VAL A 328 18.49 -2.97 5.48
C VAL A 328 18.22 -1.74 4.59
N PRO A 329 18.70 -0.54 4.96
CA PRO A 329 18.41 0.70 4.23
C PRO A 329 18.96 0.73 2.80
N GLU A 330 20.11 0.12 2.53
CA GLU A 330 20.75 0.04 1.21
C GLU A 330 19.91 -0.72 0.17
N GLU A 331 19.08 -1.66 0.63
CA GLU A 331 18.14 -2.40 -0.21
C GLU A 331 16.78 -1.73 -0.33
N SER A 332 16.50 -0.74 0.52
CA SER A 332 15.21 -0.06 0.57
C SER A 332 14.97 0.83 -0.66
N LEU A 333 13.84 0.61 -1.33
CA LEU A 333 13.46 1.39 -2.52
C LEU A 333 13.36 2.89 -2.22
N LEU A 334 12.88 3.25 -1.04
CA LEU A 334 12.75 4.63 -0.55
C LEU A 334 14.10 5.34 -0.59
N ILE A 335 15.15 4.73 -0.04
CA ILE A 335 16.50 5.27 -0.04
C ILE A 335 16.99 5.46 -1.48
N ARG A 336 16.87 4.42 -2.32
CA ARG A 336 17.26 4.49 -3.73
C ARG A 336 16.56 5.63 -4.48
N ARG A 337 15.26 5.86 -4.22
CA ARG A 337 14.49 6.93 -4.88
C ARG A 337 14.85 8.32 -4.37
N ILE A 338 15.12 8.50 -3.07
CA ILE A 338 15.48 9.83 -2.54
C ILE A 338 16.94 10.20 -2.85
N THR A 339 17.81 9.23 -3.12
CA THR A 339 19.23 9.45 -3.49
C THR A 339 19.52 9.35 -5.00
N ALA A 340 18.54 9.00 -5.82
CA ALA A 340 18.76 8.84 -7.26
C ALA A 340 19.23 10.14 -7.94
N LYS A 341 20.07 10.00 -8.96
CA LYS A 341 20.62 11.12 -9.75
C LYS A 341 19.91 11.31 -11.09
N ASP A 342 18.98 10.41 -11.42
CA ASP A 342 18.25 10.40 -12.68
C ASP A 342 16.81 10.96 -12.53
N ARG A 343 15.98 10.78 -13.57
CA ARG A 343 14.59 11.25 -13.59
C ARG A 343 13.66 10.48 -12.63
N THR A 344 14.15 9.43 -11.99
CA THR A 344 13.38 8.62 -11.03
C THR A 344 13.52 9.11 -9.60
N ARG A 345 14.37 10.12 -9.35
CA ARG A 345 14.53 10.79 -8.06
C ARG A 345 13.22 11.33 -7.51
N MET A 346 13.00 11.12 -6.22
CA MET A 346 11.91 11.71 -5.45
C MET A 346 12.43 12.77 -4.45
N PRO A 347 11.65 13.84 -4.15
CA PRO A 347 10.37 14.20 -4.75
C PRO A 347 10.53 14.62 -6.22
N ARG A 348 9.62 14.16 -7.09
CA ARG A 348 9.65 14.47 -8.52
C ARG A 348 9.40 15.95 -8.74
N ASN A 349 10.28 16.62 -9.48
CA ASN A 349 10.25 18.08 -9.71
C ASN A 349 10.28 18.95 -8.44
N GLY A 350 10.58 18.36 -7.27
CA GLY A 350 10.76 19.07 -6.01
C GLY A 350 12.23 19.20 -5.63
N GLN A 351 12.52 20.02 -4.62
CA GLN A 351 13.85 20.11 -4.04
C GLN A 351 14.29 18.75 -3.49
N PRO A 352 15.54 18.32 -3.73
CA PRO A 352 16.10 17.14 -3.09
C PRO A 352 15.99 17.22 -1.56
N LEU A 353 15.92 16.06 -0.91
CA LEU A 353 16.10 15.99 0.54
C LEU A 353 17.53 16.41 0.89
N THR A 354 17.70 17.04 2.05
CA THR A 354 19.04 17.34 2.57
C THR A 354 19.74 16.04 3.01
N THR A 355 21.06 16.07 3.10
CA THR A 355 21.85 14.93 3.61
C THR A 355 21.35 14.49 4.99
N GLU A 356 21.06 15.43 5.88
CA GLU A 356 20.54 15.16 7.23
C GLU A 356 19.16 14.46 7.19
N GLN A 357 18.26 14.87 6.28
CA GLN A 357 16.96 14.22 6.12
C GLN A 357 17.11 12.78 5.61
N ILE A 358 18.01 12.56 4.66
CA ILE A 358 18.30 11.22 4.13
C ILE A 358 18.91 10.35 5.23
N GLU A 359 19.84 10.88 6.02
CA GLU A 359 20.46 10.19 7.15
C GLU A 359 19.42 9.78 8.21
N LYS A 360 18.51 10.68 8.60
CA LYS A 360 17.41 10.36 9.52
C LYS A 360 16.53 9.20 9.01
N ILE A 361 16.11 9.25 7.75
CA ILE A 361 15.32 8.16 7.15
C ILE A 361 16.13 6.86 7.11
N THR A 362 17.41 6.93 6.76
CA THR A 362 18.32 5.78 6.70
C THR A 362 18.48 5.13 8.08
N THR A 363 18.74 5.93 9.11
CA THR A 363 18.88 5.47 10.50
C THR A 363 17.56 4.89 11.01
N TRP A 364 16.44 5.55 10.78
CA TRP A 364 15.12 5.03 11.16
C TRP A 364 14.84 3.65 10.53
N ILE A 365 15.17 3.45 9.24
CA ILE A 365 15.05 2.14 8.60
C ILE A 365 15.99 1.12 9.25
N LYS A 366 17.25 1.51 9.48
CA LYS A 366 18.27 0.66 10.12
C LYS A 366 17.85 0.21 11.53
N GLU A 367 17.16 1.06 12.26
CA GLU A 367 16.60 0.80 13.60
C GLU A 367 15.30 -0.03 13.57
N GLY A 368 14.89 -0.50 12.39
CA GLY A 368 13.73 -1.39 12.24
C GLY A 368 12.47 -0.70 11.74
N ALA A 369 12.58 0.56 11.29
CA ALA A 369 11.47 1.34 10.75
C ALA A 369 10.27 1.40 11.71
N THR A 370 10.52 1.62 13.00
CA THR A 370 9.50 1.54 14.05
C THR A 370 8.53 2.72 14.05
N PHE A 371 7.31 2.50 14.52
CA PHE A 371 6.27 3.51 14.71
C PHE A 371 6.06 3.83 16.20
N ASP A 372 6.25 5.09 16.56
CA ASP A 372 6.10 5.65 17.91
C ASP A 372 4.93 6.65 18.03
N GLY A 373 4.14 6.84 16.97
CA GLY A 373 2.89 7.57 17.06
C GLY A 373 1.82 6.78 17.81
N GLU A 374 0.76 7.44 18.25
CA GLU A 374 -0.33 6.76 18.98
C GLU A 374 -1.05 5.74 18.07
N GLU A 375 -1.60 6.23 16.96
CA GLU A 375 -2.47 5.47 16.06
C GLU A 375 -1.83 5.28 14.67
N PRO A 376 -1.48 4.05 14.26
CA PRO A 376 -0.83 3.77 12.96
C PRO A 376 -1.73 4.04 11.74
N GLY A 377 -3.04 4.14 11.97
CA GLY A 377 -4.04 4.53 10.97
C GLY A 377 -4.26 6.04 10.86
N GLN A 378 -3.61 6.84 11.72
CA GLN A 378 -3.69 8.29 11.66
C GLN A 378 -2.97 8.82 10.42
N ASN A 379 -3.51 9.89 9.84
CA ASN A 379 -2.86 10.55 8.71
C ASN A 379 -1.46 11.07 9.10
N VAL A 380 -0.44 10.81 8.27
CA VAL A 380 0.97 11.17 8.57
C VAL A 380 1.18 12.67 8.81
N VAL A 381 0.44 13.53 8.11
CA VAL A 381 0.47 14.99 8.31
C VAL A 381 -0.03 15.32 9.72
N MET A 382 -1.08 14.61 10.17
CA MET A 382 -1.61 14.78 11.52
C MET A 382 -0.66 14.21 12.58
N VAL A 383 0.00 13.07 12.34
CA VAL A 383 1.03 12.54 13.24
C VAL A 383 2.15 13.56 13.44
N ALA A 384 2.67 14.12 12.35
CA ALA A 384 3.70 15.15 12.40
C ALA A 384 3.22 16.41 13.15
N ALA A 385 1.98 16.84 12.90
CA ALA A 385 1.40 18.01 13.56
C ALA A 385 1.19 17.79 15.07
N ILE A 386 0.74 16.61 15.49
CA ILE A 386 0.57 16.25 16.91
C ILE A 386 1.93 16.28 17.61
N ALA A 387 2.92 15.60 17.06
CA ALA A 387 4.26 15.53 17.60
C ALA A 387 4.87 16.95 17.74
N LYS A 388 4.72 17.76 16.70
CA LYS A 388 5.16 19.16 16.71
C LYS A 388 4.45 19.98 17.78
N ALA A 389 3.13 19.92 17.87
CA ALA A 389 2.38 20.68 18.86
C ALA A 389 2.67 20.26 20.31
N GLN A 390 3.00 18.98 20.54
CA GLN A 390 3.43 18.49 21.85
C GLN A 390 4.76 19.14 22.28
N ARG A 391 5.76 19.19 21.39
CA ARG A 391 7.09 19.77 21.69
C ARG A 391 7.14 21.30 21.63
N SER A 392 6.29 21.94 20.82
CA SER A 392 6.32 23.40 20.66
C SER A 392 5.91 24.11 21.94
N THR A 393 6.44 25.30 22.19
CA THR A 393 5.94 26.18 23.26
C THR A 393 4.60 26.80 22.88
N HIS A 394 3.96 27.49 23.83
CA HIS A 394 2.75 28.27 23.53
C HIS A 394 3.01 29.35 22.46
N GLU A 395 4.15 30.04 22.53
CA GLU A 395 4.47 31.13 21.61
C GLU A 395 4.85 30.64 20.21
N GLU A 396 5.60 29.53 20.12
CA GLU A 396 5.94 28.92 18.83
C GLU A 396 4.70 28.47 18.07
N LEU A 397 3.81 27.71 18.73
CA LEU A 397 2.56 27.27 18.12
C LEU A 397 1.66 28.46 17.76
N SER A 398 1.73 29.54 18.54
CA SER A 398 1.01 30.77 18.23
C SER A 398 1.56 31.49 17.01
N ALA A 399 2.87 31.57 16.84
CA ALA A 399 3.48 32.16 15.65
C ALA A 399 3.06 31.41 14.38
N GLU A 400 3.02 30.08 14.43
CA GLU A 400 2.60 29.25 13.29
C GLU A 400 1.12 29.45 12.95
N ARG A 401 0.25 29.47 13.95
CA ARG A 401 -1.18 29.74 13.75
C ARG A 401 -1.45 31.16 13.25
N LYS A 402 -0.64 32.16 13.62
CA LYS A 402 -0.73 33.51 13.06
C LYS A 402 -0.40 33.52 11.57
N THR A 403 0.62 32.78 11.15
CA THR A 403 0.96 32.61 9.72
C THR A 403 -0.20 31.93 8.98
N LEU A 404 -0.70 30.82 9.51
CA LEU A 404 -1.85 30.12 8.94
C LEU A 404 -3.10 31.02 8.87
N ALA A 405 -3.35 31.82 9.91
CA ALA A 405 -4.45 32.77 9.94
C ALA A 405 -4.31 33.85 8.86
N ALA A 406 -3.10 34.35 8.60
CA ALA A 406 -2.84 35.29 7.52
C ALA A 406 -3.05 34.66 6.14
N ASP A 407 -2.64 33.40 5.95
CA ASP A 407 -2.87 32.65 4.71
C ASP A 407 -4.35 32.33 4.48
N ASN A 408 -5.07 31.97 5.56
CA ASN A 408 -6.52 31.80 5.54
C ASN A 408 -7.20 33.11 5.17
N TRP A 409 -6.82 34.23 5.79
CA TRP A 409 -7.37 35.55 5.47
C TRP A 409 -7.16 35.90 4.00
N LYS A 410 -5.94 35.75 3.48
CA LYS A 410 -5.63 36.05 2.07
C LYS A 410 -6.45 35.21 1.08
N ARG A 411 -6.76 33.96 1.43
CA ARG A 411 -7.59 33.06 0.61
C ARG A 411 -9.07 33.41 0.68
N ALA A 412 -9.58 33.71 1.87
CA ALA A 412 -10.98 34.05 2.09
C ALA A 412 -11.34 35.46 1.60
N MET A 413 -10.41 36.40 1.75
CA MET A 413 -10.62 37.85 1.60
C MET A 413 -9.58 38.49 0.68
N PRO A 414 -9.47 38.06 -0.59
CA PRO A 414 -8.48 38.62 -1.50
C PRO A 414 -8.72 40.13 -1.71
N GLY A 415 -7.71 40.95 -1.44
CA GLY A 415 -7.76 42.40 -1.62
C GLY A 415 -8.36 43.20 -0.46
N ILE A 416 -8.79 42.53 0.63
CA ILE A 416 -9.31 43.20 1.83
C ILE A 416 -8.24 43.14 2.93
N ASN A 417 -7.82 44.31 3.42
CA ASN A 417 -6.88 44.39 4.55
C ASN A 417 -7.59 44.00 5.85
N ALA A 418 -6.87 43.24 6.69
CA ALA A 418 -7.31 42.92 8.05
C ALA A 418 -6.49 43.69 9.08
N ASP A 419 -7.19 44.23 10.07
CA ASP A 419 -6.60 44.62 11.34
C ASP A 419 -6.33 43.38 12.20
N LYS A 420 -5.38 43.49 13.13
CA LYS A 420 -4.93 42.37 13.94
C LYS A 420 -4.65 42.81 15.37
N VAL A 421 -5.14 42.04 16.34
CA VAL A 421 -4.86 42.22 17.77
C VAL A 421 -4.41 40.89 18.35
N THR A 422 -3.40 40.89 19.22
CA THR A 422 -2.97 39.66 19.92
C THR A 422 -3.07 39.88 21.41
N THR A 423 -3.69 38.93 22.10
CA THR A 423 -3.87 38.92 23.54
C THR A 423 -3.23 37.66 24.16
N LYS A 424 -3.50 37.39 25.45
CA LYS A 424 -2.99 36.20 26.14
C LYS A 424 -3.50 34.91 25.49
N ASN A 425 -4.79 34.82 25.21
CA ASN A 425 -5.45 33.62 24.71
C ASN A 425 -5.77 33.66 23.21
N PHE A 426 -5.75 34.85 22.58
CA PHE A 426 -6.30 35.02 21.24
C PHE A 426 -5.37 35.74 20.26
N HIS A 427 -5.55 35.42 18.98
CA HIS A 427 -5.12 36.25 17.86
C HIS A 427 -6.35 36.67 17.07
N ILE A 428 -6.74 37.94 17.16
CA ILE A 428 -7.92 38.47 16.52
C ILE A 428 -7.52 39.03 15.16
N VAL A 429 -8.27 38.69 14.11
CA VAL A 429 -8.08 39.13 12.72
C VAL A 429 -9.42 39.55 12.16
N GLY A 430 -9.55 40.73 11.55
CA GLY A 430 -10.85 41.15 11.04
C GLY A 430 -10.84 42.42 10.21
N ASN A 431 -11.98 42.71 9.56
CA ASN A 431 -12.21 43.88 8.71
C ASN A 431 -13.24 44.86 9.31
N VAL A 432 -13.39 44.89 10.62
CA VAL A 432 -14.34 45.77 11.33
C VAL A 432 -13.69 47.05 11.89
N GLY A 433 -12.40 47.28 11.61
CA GLY A 433 -11.62 48.40 12.12
C GLY A 433 -10.94 48.10 13.46
N LEU A 434 -9.73 48.65 13.64
CA LEU A 434 -8.86 48.36 14.78
C LEU A 434 -9.51 48.64 16.15
N ALA A 435 -10.28 49.72 16.29
CA ALA A 435 -10.95 50.05 17.56
C ALA A 435 -11.97 48.97 17.95
N ASN A 436 -12.81 48.54 17.00
CA ASN A 436 -13.78 47.48 17.22
C ASN A 436 -13.10 46.12 17.48
N LEU A 437 -11.96 45.84 16.82
CA LEU A 437 -11.16 44.65 17.11
C LEU A 437 -10.61 44.65 18.53
N ASP A 438 -10.13 45.78 19.02
CA ASP A 438 -9.59 45.91 20.38
C ASP A 438 -10.67 45.71 21.45
N ASP A 439 -11.88 46.22 21.20
CA ASP A 439 -13.04 45.99 22.08
C ASP A 439 -13.46 44.51 22.10
N VAL A 440 -13.53 43.86 20.94
CA VAL A 440 -13.78 42.41 20.86
C VAL A 440 -12.67 41.62 21.56
N ALA A 441 -11.40 42.05 21.45
CA ALA A 441 -10.28 41.40 22.11
C ALA A 441 -10.38 41.48 23.65
N LYS A 442 -10.73 42.63 24.20
CA LYS A 442 -11.00 42.82 25.64
C LYS A 442 -12.18 41.98 26.11
N GLN A 443 -13.26 41.98 25.34
CA GLN A 443 -14.46 41.17 25.61
C GLN A 443 -14.14 39.67 25.61
N ALA A 444 -13.38 39.19 24.62
CA ALA A 444 -12.96 37.80 24.53
C ALA A 444 -12.10 37.37 25.72
N GLU A 445 -11.17 38.20 26.20
CA GLU A 445 -10.38 37.89 27.40
C GLU A 445 -11.23 37.88 28.69
N SER A 446 -12.20 38.78 28.82
CA SER A 446 -13.16 38.76 29.94
C SER A 446 -13.98 37.47 29.94
N LEU A 447 -14.53 37.10 28.78
CA LEU A 447 -15.32 35.88 28.60
C LEU A 447 -14.48 34.62 28.78
N ALA A 448 -13.21 34.63 28.34
CA ALA A 448 -12.26 33.55 28.58
C ALA A 448 -12.10 33.26 30.07
N GLN A 449 -12.07 34.28 30.93
CA GLN A 449 -12.02 34.09 32.39
C GLN A 449 -13.30 33.44 32.92
N SER A 450 -14.47 33.88 32.45
CA SER A 450 -15.77 33.30 32.83
C SER A 450 -15.91 31.84 32.38
N VAL A 451 -15.58 31.55 31.11
CA VAL A 451 -15.55 30.18 30.56
C VAL A 451 -14.55 29.31 31.31
N SER A 452 -13.38 29.86 31.64
CA SER A 452 -12.36 29.13 32.40
C SER A 452 -12.85 28.70 33.78
N LYS A 453 -13.63 29.55 34.47
CA LYS A 453 -14.26 29.20 35.75
C LYS A 453 -15.30 28.10 35.59
N MET A 454 -16.18 28.20 34.59
CA MET A 454 -17.23 27.20 34.33
C MET A 454 -16.68 25.83 33.95
N LEU A 455 -15.57 25.79 33.20
CA LEU A 455 -14.90 24.56 32.77
C LEU A 455 -13.79 24.10 33.72
N ASN A 456 -13.55 24.83 34.82
CA ASN A 456 -12.48 24.57 35.79
C ASN A 456 -11.10 24.41 35.12
N VAL A 457 -10.79 25.33 34.21
CA VAL A 457 -9.51 25.37 33.48
C VAL A 457 -8.40 25.79 34.46
N PRO A 458 -7.25 25.08 34.51
CA PRO A 458 -6.14 25.49 35.36
C PRO A 458 -5.61 26.88 34.98
N GLY A 459 -5.67 27.85 35.91
CA GLY A 459 -5.30 29.24 35.63
C GLY A 459 -3.83 29.49 35.25
N SER A 460 -2.95 28.50 35.48
CA SER A 460 -1.54 28.53 35.09
C SER A 460 -1.30 28.23 33.61
N LYS A 461 -2.32 27.79 32.87
CA LYS A 461 -2.22 27.43 31.45
C LYS A 461 -3.05 28.37 30.58
N PRO A 462 -2.63 28.66 29.34
CA PRO A 462 -3.52 29.28 28.35
C PRO A 462 -4.71 28.35 28.10
N MET A 463 -5.86 28.90 27.69
CA MET A 463 -7.04 28.06 27.39
C MET A 463 -6.70 27.03 26.32
N VAL A 464 -6.18 27.50 25.19
CA VAL A 464 -5.68 26.64 24.11
C VAL A 464 -4.20 26.97 23.89
N LYS A 465 -3.34 25.93 23.94
CA LYS A 465 -1.91 26.08 23.60
C LYS A 465 -1.80 26.59 22.16
N GLY A 466 -0.99 27.62 21.93
CA GLY A 466 -0.85 28.27 20.61
C GLY A 466 -1.86 29.37 20.31
N ARG A 467 -2.70 29.79 21.29
CA ARG A 467 -3.81 30.73 21.09
C ARG A 467 -4.88 30.20 20.11
N THR A 468 -6.07 30.77 20.22
CA THR A 468 -7.14 30.58 19.24
C THR A 468 -7.25 31.84 18.38
N THR A 469 -7.36 31.65 17.07
CA THR A 469 -7.60 32.77 16.15
C THR A 469 -9.09 33.14 16.17
N LEU A 470 -9.44 34.42 16.31
CA LEU A 470 -10.82 34.89 16.17
C LEU A 470 -10.93 35.74 14.90
N PHE A 471 -11.62 35.22 13.89
CA PHE A 471 -11.93 35.93 12.65
C PHE A 471 -13.22 36.74 12.83
N ILE A 472 -13.07 38.07 12.79
CA ILE A 472 -14.15 39.03 13.00
C ILE A 472 -14.53 39.65 11.67
N LEU A 473 -15.72 39.31 11.21
CA LEU A 473 -16.13 39.55 9.82
C LEU A 473 -17.21 40.62 9.79
N ASN A 474 -17.02 41.63 8.95
CA ASN A 474 -17.88 42.82 8.91
C ASN A 474 -19.29 42.53 8.35
N SER A 475 -19.44 41.48 7.55
CA SER A 475 -20.72 41.15 6.93
C SER A 475 -21.01 39.65 6.90
N ARG A 476 -22.30 39.32 6.78
CA ARG A 476 -22.76 37.94 6.53
C ARG A 476 -22.30 37.40 5.17
N TYR A 477 -22.00 38.28 4.21
CA TYR A 477 -21.37 37.90 2.95
C TYR A 477 -19.93 37.42 3.20
N ASP A 478 -19.12 38.22 3.88
CA ASP A 478 -17.73 37.88 4.22
C ASP A 478 -17.66 36.55 4.99
N TYR A 479 -18.57 36.33 5.92
CA TYR A 479 -18.67 35.05 6.63
C TYR A 479 -19.01 33.85 5.75
N SER A 480 -19.85 34.05 4.73
CA SER A 480 -20.15 32.98 3.76
C SER A 480 -18.93 32.66 2.91
N GLU A 481 -18.24 33.69 2.42
CA GLU A 481 -17.04 33.52 1.61
C GLU A 481 -15.92 32.87 2.42
N PHE A 482 -15.76 33.22 3.69
CA PHE A 482 -14.82 32.54 4.58
C PHE A 482 -15.13 31.03 4.68
N GLY A 483 -16.38 30.66 4.98
CA GLY A 483 -16.76 29.23 5.08
C GLY A 483 -16.61 28.48 3.76
N LYS A 484 -16.87 29.14 2.63
CA LYS A 484 -16.72 28.56 1.30
C LYS A 484 -15.25 28.33 0.94
N MET A 485 -14.39 29.33 1.17
CA MET A 485 -12.99 29.27 0.75
C MET A 485 -12.11 28.45 1.69
N ILE A 486 -12.38 28.49 3.00
CA ILE A 486 -11.54 27.83 4.01
C ILE A 486 -12.08 26.46 4.38
N GLU A 487 -13.39 26.34 4.57
CA GLU A 487 -14.01 25.09 5.01
C GLU A 487 -14.57 24.25 3.85
N GLN A 488 -14.47 24.76 2.61
CA GLN A 488 -14.99 24.10 1.41
C GLN A 488 -16.47 23.73 1.51
N ARG A 489 -17.24 24.50 2.30
CA ARG A 489 -18.68 24.30 2.44
C ARG A 489 -19.39 24.96 1.27
N SER A 490 -20.29 24.22 0.63
CA SER A 490 -21.10 24.75 -0.47
C SER A 490 -21.98 25.91 -0.01
N GLU A 491 -22.63 25.79 1.15
CA GLU A 491 -23.42 26.85 1.79
C GLU A 491 -23.35 26.76 3.32
N LEU A 492 -23.25 27.91 4.01
CA LEU A 492 -23.43 28.02 5.46
C LEU A 492 -24.90 28.28 5.80
N PRO A 493 -25.48 27.63 6.82
CA PRO A 493 -26.85 27.89 7.25
C PRO A 493 -27.11 29.38 7.49
N ARG A 494 -28.27 29.88 7.05
CA ARG A 494 -28.64 31.30 7.18
C ARG A 494 -28.72 31.78 8.63
N ALA A 495 -29.09 30.88 9.54
CA ALA A 495 -29.16 31.16 10.98
C ALA A 495 -27.78 31.28 11.64
N TRP A 496 -26.72 30.76 11.02
CA TRP A 496 -25.38 30.84 11.61
C TRP A 496 -24.85 32.28 11.59
N ARG A 497 -24.35 32.70 12.75
CA ARG A 497 -23.63 33.96 12.95
C ARG A 497 -22.17 33.74 13.36
N GLY A 498 -21.82 32.51 13.70
CA GLY A 498 -20.45 32.12 13.99
C GLY A 498 -20.30 30.61 14.08
N HIS A 499 -19.08 30.15 13.89
CA HIS A 499 -18.69 28.76 14.09
C HIS A 499 -17.25 28.71 14.60
N TRP A 500 -16.89 27.56 15.17
CA TRP A 500 -15.54 27.28 15.61
C TRP A 500 -15.05 25.95 15.02
N ASN A 501 -13.75 25.89 14.83
CA ASN A 501 -13.03 24.72 14.39
C ASN A 501 -11.77 24.54 15.22
N TYR A 502 -11.46 23.28 15.48
CA TYR A 502 -10.23 22.90 16.15
C TYR A 502 -9.67 21.63 15.52
N ASN A 503 -8.41 21.71 15.16
CA ASN A 503 -7.51 20.58 15.08
C ASN A 503 -6.18 21.00 15.73
N ILE A 504 -5.21 20.08 15.78
CA ILE A 504 -3.95 20.40 16.46
C ILE A 504 -3.14 21.50 15.74
N ILE A 505 -3.31 21.63 14.42
CA ILE A 505 -2.65 22.62 13.55
C ILE A 505 -3.34 23.97 13.71
N ASP A 506 -4.67 24.01 13.62
CA ASP A 506 -5.47 25.23 13.56
C ASP A 506 -6.57 25.23 14.63
N SER A 507 -6.74 26.38 15.28
CA SER A 507 -7.78 26.61 16.29
C SER A 507 -8.36 27.98 16.02
N TYR A 508 -9.59 28.05 15.52
CA TYR A 508 -10.23 29.32 15.24
C TYR A 508 -11.73 29.35 15.54
N GLY A 509 -12.21 30.55 15.85
CA GLY A 509 -13.62 30.92 15.75
C GLY A 509 -13.78 31.97 14.65
N ALA A 510 -14.80 31.85 13.82
CA ALA A 510 -15.15 32.87 12.82
C ALA A 510 -16.58 33.31 13.06
N PHE A 511 -16.83 34.62 13.13
CA PHE A 511 -18.17 35.13 13.38
C PHE A 511 -18.37 36.57 12.89
N VAL A 512 -19.64 36.93 12.74
CA VAL A 512 -20.09 38.28 12.44
C VAL A 512 -20.58 38.90 13.75
N PRO A 513 -19.98 40.00 14.22
CA PRO A 513 -20.49 40.72 15.38
C PRO A 513 -21.95 41.16 15.19
N ALA A 514 -22.67 41.27 16.30
CA ALA A 514 -23.99 41.88 16.32
C ALA A 514 -23.89 43.36 15.93
N ASN A 515 -24.75 43.77 14.99
CA ASN A 515 -24.85 45.15 14.52
C ASN A 515 -26.06 45.89 15.15
N ASP A 516 -26.89 45.17 15.91
CA ASP A 516 -28.12 45.61 16.57
C ASP A 516 -28.38 44.80 17.85
N GLU A 517 -29.55 44.98 18.47
CA GLU A 517 -29.97 44.25 19.69
C GLU A 517 -30.49 42.82 19.42
N GLU A 518 -30.40 42.28 18.19
CA GLU A 518 -31.02 40.99 17.83
C GLU A 518 -30.36 39.78 18.54
N TYR A 519 -29.06 39.86 18.83
CA TYR A 519 -28.31 38.80 19.52
C TYR A 519 -27.03 39.31 20.23
N SER A 520 -26.58 38.57 21.24
CA SER A 520 -25.43 38.97 22.07
C SER A 520 -24.07 38.57 21.50
N ASN A 521 -23.12 39.50 21.47
CA ASN A 521 -21.71 39.20 21.20
C ASN A 521 -21.10 38.30 22.28
N ASP A 522 -21.56 38.40 23.54
CA ASP A 522 -21.03 37.58 24.64
C ASP A 522 -21.29 36.09 24.40
N ILE A 523 -22.53 35.74 24.04
CA ILE A 523 -22.92 34.35 23.75
C ILE A 523 -22.14 33.83 22.52
N LEU A 524 -21.95 34.67 21.50
CA LEU A 524 -21.24 34.29 20.28
C LEU A 524 -19.77 33.98 20.56
N ILE A 525 -19.08 34.88 21.26
CA ILE A 525 -17.67 34.74 21.62
C ILE A 525 -17.48 33.58 22.60
N ALA A 526 -18.33 33.48 23.63
CA ALA A 526 -18.27 32.41 24.61
C ALA A 526 -18.44 31.02 23.97
N GLN A 527 -19.35 30.88 23.01
CA GLN A 527 -19.51 29.62 22.27
C GLN A 527 -18.20 29.24 21.56
N GLN A 528 -17.55 30.18 20.85
CA GLN A 528 -16.34 29.86 20.11
C GLN A 528 -15.17 29.50 21.03
N ILE A 529 -15.05 30.21 22.16
CA ILE A 529 -14.03 29.96 23.18
C ILE A 529 -14.24 28.57 23.80
N ALA A 530 -15.47 28.29 24.28
CA ALA A 530 -15.79 27.03 24.94
C ALA A 530 -15.65 25.84 24.00
N GLY A 531 -16.12 25.96 22.75
CA GLY A 531 -16.01 24.91 21.74
C GLY A 531 -14.56 24.59 21.39
N SER A 532 -13.76 25.61 21.11
CA SER A 532 -12.33 25.43 20.81
C SER A 532 -11.57 24.82 21.99
N TYR A 533 -11.87 25.24 23.22
CA TYR A 533 -11.26 24.68 24.42
C TYR A 533 -11.62 23.21 24.60
N LEU A 534 -12.92 22.86 24.59
CA LEU A 534 -13.37 21.48 24.79
C LEU A 534 -12.79 20.56 23.73
N ALA A 535 -12.80 20.97 22.46
CA ALA A 535 -12.20 20.18 21.39
C ALA A 535 -10.68 20.03 21.49
N SER A 536 -10.01 20.94 22.18
CA SER A 536 -8.55 20.90 22.40
C SER A 536 -8.09 19.96 23.51
N LEU A 537 -9.03 19.37 24.27
CA LEU A 537 -8.68 18.46 25.36
C LEU A 537 -7.97 17.20 24.82
N ALA A 538 -6.90 16.80 25.49
CA ALA A 538 -6.03 15.69 25.07
C ALA A 538 -6.78 14.34 24.94
N GLY A 539 -7.86 14.15 25.69
CA GLY A 539 -8.74 12.99 25.64
C GLY A 539 -9.60 12.87 24.38
N ARG A 540 -9.47 13.81 23.42
CA ARG A 540 -10.14 13.82 22.11
C ARG A 540 -11.66 13.69 22.20
N PRO A 541 -12.36 14.64 22.84
CA PRO A 541 -13.81 14.58 22.90
C PRO A 541 -14.44 14.65 21.51
N PRO A 542 -15.56 13.94 21.27
CA PRO A 542 -16.25 13.97 19.99
C PRO A 542 -16.87 15.35 19.73
N ARG A 543 -17.15 15.64 18.44
CA ARG A 543 -17.69 16.94 18.02
C ARG A 543 -19.00 17.30 18.74
N TRP A 544 -19.92 16.34 18.89
CA TRP A 544 -21.20 16.57 19.59
C TRP A 544 -21.00 17.04 21.03
N PHE A 545 -19.99 16.52 21.73
CA PHE A 545 -19.71 16.89 23.12
C PHE A 545 -19.17 18.33 23.19
N SER A 546 -18.23 18.66 22.30
CA SER A 546 -17.62 19.99 22.25
C SER A 546 -18.62 21.05 21.78
N GLU A 547 -19.44 20.75 20.77
CA GLU A 547 -20.46 21.67 20.25
C GLU A 547 -21.62 21.87 21.23
N GLY A 548 -22.15 20.78 21.81
CA GLY A 548 -23.17 20.88 22.84
C GLY A 548 -22.66 21.60 24.09
N GLY A 549 -21.42 21.33 24.51
CA GLY A 549 -20.77 21.98 25.64
C GLY A 549 -20.52 23.46 25.38
N ALA A 550 -20.11 23.82 24.16
CA ALA A 550 -19.95 25.21 23.74
C ALA A 550 -21.25 26.00 23.93
N ARG A 551 -22.37 25.47 23.42
CA ARG A 551 -23.70 26.10 23.53
C ARG A 551 -24.20 26.13 24.97
N ALA A 552 -24.00 25.04 25.71
CA ALA A 552 -24.41 24.96 27.11
C ALA A 552 -23.68 26.00 27.98
N ILE A 553 -22.36 26.14 27.78
CA ILE A 553 -21.56 27.16 28.47
C ILE A 553 -21.95 28.57 28.02
N ALA A 554 -22.08 28.80 26.71
CA ALA A 554 -22.47 30.10 26.17
C ALA A 554 -23.84 30.56 26.69
N SER A 555 -24.81 29.63 26.79
CA SER A 555 -26.15 29.92 27.34
C SER A 555 -26.15 30.34 28.81
N GLN A 556 -25.04 30.15 29.53
CA GLN A 556 -24.89 30.51 30.94
C GLN A 556 -24.15 31.84 31.15
N VAL A 557 -23.60 32.45 30.09
CA VAL A 557 -22.80 33.68 30.17
C VAL A 557 -23.65 34.94 30.38
N GLN A 558 -24.84 35.03 29.79
CA GLN A 558 -25.75 36.18 29.93
C GLN A 558 -27.16 35.75 30.36
N ARG A 559 -27.90 36.65 31.02
CA ARG A 559 -29.21 36.41 31.65
C ARG A 559 -30.42 36.85 30.82
N GLU A 560 -30.23 37.60 29.75
CA GLU A 560 -31.31 38.12 28.89
C GLU A 560 -31.70 37.10 27.80
N GLU A 561 -32.92 37.21 27.28
CA GLU A 561 -33.45 36.28 26.27
C GLU A 561 -32.76 36.44 24.92
N ASP A 562 -31.68 35.70 24.68
CA ASP A 562 -31.04 35.60 23.36
C ASP A 562 -31.83 34.67 22.43
N SER A 563 -32.19 35.19 21.25
CA SER A 563 -32.98 34.48 20.24
C SER A 563 -32.36 33.14 19.80
N ARG A 564 -31.03 33.00 19.80
CA ARG A 564 -30.33 31.76 19.43
C ARG A 564 -30.40 30.72 20.53
N VAL A 565 -30.28 31.13 21.79
CA VAL A 565 -30.43 30.22 22.93
C VAL A 565 -31.84 29.63 22.95
N LYS A 566 -32.86 30.46 22.63
CA LYS A 566 -34.23 29.99 22.43
C LYS A 566 -34.32 28.97 21.29
N GLN A 567 -33.76 29.27 20.12
CA GLN A 567 -33.73 28.33 18.98
C GLN A 567 -33.05 27.01 19.32
N TRP A 568 -31.93 27.02 20.06
CA TRP A 568 -31.25 25.79 20.48
C TRP A 568 -32.12 24.95 21.42
N LYS A 569 -32.85 25.60 22.33
CA LYS A 569 -33.79 24.93 23.25
C LYS A 569 -34.97 24.34 22.49
N ASP A 570 -35.55 25.10 21.57
CA ASP A 570 -36.70 24.69 20.76
C ASP A 570 -36.34 23.53 19.81
N ALA A 571 -35.06 23.41 19.41
CA ALA A 571 -34.58 22.31 18.57
C ALA A 571 -34.45 20.95 19.29
N ILE A 572 -34.47 20.91 20.64
CA ILE A 572 -34.28 19.66 21.41
C ILE A 572 -35.41 18.66 21.11
N GLY A 573 -36.67 19.13 21.17
CA GLY A 573 -37.84 18.28 20.96
C GLY A 573 -37.89 17.65 19.56
N PRO A 574 -37.82 18.45 18.48
CA PRO A 574 -37.76 17.95 17.10
C PRO A 574 -36.60 16.99 16.85
N ALA A 575 -35.41 17.27 17.41
CA ALA A 575 -34.25 16.39 17.25
C ALA A 575 -34.48 15.00 17.84
N LEU A 576 -35.08 14.92 19.03
CA LEU A 576 -35.43 13.65 19.66
C LEU A 576 -36.58 12.95 18.93
N ALA A 577 -37.58 13.69 18.45
CA ALA A 577 -38.72 13.12 17.72
C ALA A 577 -38.34 12.52 16.36
N THR A 578 -37.31 13.07 15.69
CA THR A 578 -36.79 12.53 14.42
C THR A 578 -35.82 11.35 14.62
N SER A 579 -35.25 11.21 15.82
CA SER A 579 -34.28 10.16 16.11
C SER A 579 -34.95 8.80 16.32
N GLN A 580 -34.35 7.73 15.81
CA GLN A 580 -34.77 6.36 16.13
C GLN A 580 -34.26 5.93 17.50
N LYS A 581 -33.08 6.41 17.88
CA LYS A 581 -32.47 6.26 19.21
C LYS A 581 -32.03 7.61 19.74
N ALA A 582 -32.10 7.84 21.05
CA ALA A 582 -31.78 9.13 21.64
C ALA A 582 -30.34 9.60 21.35
N ASN A 583 -29.43 8.66 21.07
CA ASN A 583 -28.03 8.92 20.75
C ASN A 583 -27.74 9.12 19.26
N ASP A 584 -28.75 9.13 18.37
CA ASP A 584 -28.53 9.23 16.92
C ASP A 584 -27.79 10.52 16.51
N PHE A 585 -27.96 11.61 17.27
CA PHE A 585 -27.20 12.86 17.12
C PHE A 585 -25.69 12.70 17.30
N MET A 586 -25.24 11.70 18.08
CA MET A 586 -23.81 11.44 18.31
C MET A 586 -23.15 10.77 17.10
N SER A 587 -23.95 10.08 16.29
CA SER A 587 -23.50 9.25 15.16
C SER A 587 -23.76 9.88 13.78
N GLY A 588 -24.28 11.11 13.74
CA GLY A 588 -24.56 11.81 12.48
C GLY A 588 -25.72 11.23 11.67
N LYS A 589 -26.65 10.52 12.32
CA LYS A 589 -27.80 9.90 11.64
C LYS A 589 -29.01 10.83 11.46
N ILE A 590 -28.96 12.01 12.06
CA ILE A 590 -29.98 13.05 11.89
C ILE A 590 -29.31 14.31 11.33
N ASP A 591 -30.13 15.21 10.79
CA ASP A 591 -29.67 16.50 10.26
C ASP A 591 -28.77 17.24 11.27
N THR A 592 -27.71 17.88 10.77
CA THR A 592 -26.71 18.55 11.61
C THR A 592 -27.34 19.60 12.52
N GLY A 593 -28.29 20.41 12.05
CA GLY A 593 -28.94 21.43 12.87
C GLY A 593 -29.74 20.83 14.02
N LEU A 594 -30.45 19.71 13.76
CA LEU A 594 -31.16 18.96 14.79
C LEU A 594 -30.18 18.27 15.77
N ALA A 595 -29.10 17.68 15.26
CA ALA A 595 -28.07 17.03 16.06
C ALA A 595 -27.43 17.99 17.06
N GLU A 596 -27.19 19.23 16.66
CA GLU A 596 -26.64 20.26 17.53
C GLU A 596 -27.62 20.69 18.63
N GLY A 597 -28.93 20.73 18.34
CA GLY A 597 -29.99 20.96 19.33
C GLY A 597 -30.03 19.87 20.40
N ALA A 598 -30.02 18.59 19.99
CA ALA A 598 -29.94 17.46 20.90
C ALA A 598 -28.63 17.47 21.72
N SER A 599 -27.50 17.78 21.08
CA SER A 599 -26.20 17.91 21.75
C SER A 599 -26.23 18.97 22.86
N TYR A 600 -26.81 20.14 22.57
CA TYR A 600 -27.00 21.21 23.55
C TYR A 600 -27.86 20.75 24.74
N GLY A 601 -29.02 20.15 24.47
CA GLY A 601 -29.91 19.65 25.52
C GLY A 601 -29.26 18.58 26.40
N PHE A 602 -28.53 17.64 25.79
CA PHE A 602 -27.84 16.58 26.50
C PHE A 602 -26.71 17.14 27.37
N MET A 603 -25.95 18.12 26.86
CA MET A 603 -24.87 18.75 27.62
C MET A 603 -25.41 19.59 28.79
N LEU A 604 -26.53 20.29 28.62
CA LEU A 604 -27.23 20.92 29.74
C LEU A 604 -27.64 19.90 30.81
N TYR A 605 -28.14 18.73 30.40
CA TYR A 605 -28.45 17.66 31.34
C TYR A 605 -27.22 17.17 32.10
N LEU A 606 -26.10 16.90 31.41
CA LEU A 606 -24.86 16.47 32.06
C LEU A 606 -24.31 17.52 33.04
N MET A 607 -24.42 18.81 32.69
CA MET A 607 -23.95 19.91 33.54
C MET A 607 -24.89 20.18 34.73
N LYS A 608 -26.21 20.03 34.56
CA LYS A 608 -27.22 20.28 35.60
C LYS A 608 -27.41 19.10 36.55
N ALA A 609 -27.38 17.86 36.03
CA ALA A 609 -27.64 16.67 36.83
C ALA A 609 -26.54 16.41 37.87
N ASP A 610 -25.28 16.65 37.52
CA ASP A 610 -24.14 16.55 38.45
C ASP A 610 -22.93 17.34 37.92
N SER A 611 -22.84 18.62 38.30
CA SER A 611 -21.74 19.50 37.89
C SER A 611 -20.35 18.98 38.30
N LYS A 612 -20.26 18.23 39.42
CA LYS A 612 -19.00 17.64 39.89
C LYS A 612 -18.52 16.53 38.95
N ARG A 613 -19.43 15.66 38.48
CA ARG A 613 -19.11 14.64 37.47
C ARG A 613 -18.67 15.28 36.18
N PHE A 614 -19.38 16.30 35.69
CA PHE A 614 -18.99 17.00 34.47
C PHE A 614 -17.58 17.60 34.58
N THR A 615 -17.27 18.32 35.67
CA THR A 615 -15.92 18.83 35.91
C THR A 615 -14.87 17.72 36.00
N THR A 616 -15.21 16.57 36.59
CA THR A 616 -14.31 15.41 36.67
C THR A 616 -14.04 14.81 35.29
N LEU A 617 -15.05 14.72 34.43
CA LEU A 617 -14.90 14.31 33.04
C LEU A 617 -13.96 15.24 32.30
N VAL A 618 -14.21 16.56 32.31
CA VAL A 618 -13.36 17.55 31.62
C VAL A 618 -11.91 17.48 32.11
N ARG A 619 -11.69 17.29 33.42
CA ARG A 619 -10.33 17.10 33.97
C ARG A 619 -9.66 15.82 33.46
N ALA A 620 -10.38 14.70 33.43
CA ALA A 620 -9.84 13.44 32.91
C ALA A 620 -9.45 13.55 31.43
N LEU A 621 -10.28 14.20 30.62
CA LEU A 621 -9.96 14.50 29.22
C LEU A 621 -8.74 15.41 29.10
N GLY A 622 -8.65 16.45 29.94
CA GLY A 622 -7.47 17.33 29.98
C GLY A 622 -6.17 16.61 30.34
N SER A 623 -6.26 15.50 31.10
CA SER A 623 -5.11 14.65 31.43
C SER A 623 -4.78 13.58 30.38
N GLY A 624 -5.54 13.50 29.28
CA GLY A 624 -5.28 12.57 28.18
C GLY A 624 -6.01 11.23 28.27
N VAL A 625 -6.91 11.04 29.24
CA VAL A 625 -7.77 9.84 29.26
C VAL A 625 -8.74 9.92 28.10
N THR A 626 -8.84 8.86 27.30
CA THR A 626 -9.73 8.81 26.13
C THR A 626 -11.18 9.07 26.52
N PHE A 627 -11.94 9.71 25.62
CA PHE A 627 -13.29 10.15 25.92
C PHE A 627 -14.19 9.04 26.46
N ASP A 628 -14.27 7.90 25.78
CA ASP A 628 -15.15 6.80 26.19
C ASP A 628 -14.74 6.21 27.55
N SER A 629 -13.44 6.08 27.80
CA SER A 629 -12.92 5.59 29.08
C SER A 629 -13.21 6.57 30.23
N ALA A 630 -12.95 7.87 30.00
CA ALA A 630 -13.22 8.91 30.98
C ALA A 630 -14.72 9.00 31.29
N PHE A 631 -15.57 8.96 30.25
CA PHE A 631 -17.01 9.04 30.40
C PHE A 631 -17.56 7.83 31.16
N ALA A 632 -17.18 6.60 30.76
CA ALA A 632 -17.61 5.38 31.44
C ALA A 632 -17.15 5.34 32.91
N LYS A 633 -15.93 5.80 33.20
CA LYS A 633 -15.41 5.86 34.57
C LYS A 633 -16.18 6.85 35.45
N VAL A 634 -16.57 8.00 34.90
CA VAL A 634 -17.24 9.08 35.65
C VAL A 634 -18.74 8.82 35.82
N TYR A 635 -19.40 8.32 34.78
CA TYR A 635 -20.85 8.15 34.76
C TYR A 635 -21.30 6.71 35.03
N GLY A 636 -20.40 5.72 34.94
CA GLY A 636 -20.70 4.30 35.10
C GLY A 636 -21.32 3.65 33.86
N TYR A 637 -21.53 4.41 32.80
CA TYR A 637 -22.24 4.00 31.58
C TYR A 637 -21.63 4.65 30.34
N THR A 638 -21.95 4.11 29.17
CA THR A 638 -21.57 4.73 27.88
C THR A 638 -22.36 6.03 27.63
N PRO A 639 -21.86 6.95 26.79
CA PRO A 639 -22.60 8.15 26.40
C PRO A 639 -23.99 7.85 25.84
N ALA A 640 -24.11 6.77 25.05
CA ALA A 640 -25.38 6.32 24.48
C ALA A 640 -26.42 5.97 25.55
N GLN A 641 -26.03 5.16 26.55
CA GLN A 641 -26.92 4.75 27.64
C GLN A 641 -27.38 5.95 28.49
N VAL A 642 -26.48 6.91 28.73
CA VAL A 642 -26.86 8.13 29.47
C VAL A 642 -27.77 9.03 28.64
N ALA A 643 -27.59 9.09 27.31
CA ALA A 643 -28.49 9.81 26.41
C ALA A 643 -29.89 9.20 26.36
N ASP A 644 -30.01 7.87 26.36
CA ASP A 644 -31.31 7.18 26.43
C ASP A 644 -32.05 7.51 27.74
N ALA A 645 -31.34 7.52 28.88
CA ALA A 645 -31.90 7.91 30.17
C ALA A 645 -32.33 9.39 30.20
N TRP A 646 -31.55 10.27 29.57
CA TRP A 646 -31.87 11.69 29.43
C TRP A 646 -33.16 11.91 28.61
N ALA A 647 -33.27 11.28 27.43
CA ALA A 647 -34.44 11.41 26.58
C ALA A 647 -35.70 10.85 27.25
N ALA A 648 -35.59 9.73 27.97
CA ALA A 648 -36.69 9.18 28.75
C ALA A 648 -37.17 10.12 29.86
N ASN A 649 -36.27 10.87 30.50
CA ASN A 649 -36.62 11.86 31.51
C ASN A 649 -37.28 13.12 30.93
N LEU A 650 -36.88 13.56 29.73
CA LEU A 650 -37.56 14.65 29.02
C LEU A 650 -39.00 14.30 28.66
N GLY A 651 -39.29 13.04 28.29
CA GLY A 651 -40.65 12.59 28.02
C GLY A 651 -41.57 12.48 29.26
N ARG A 652 -41.00 12.51 30.48
CA ARG A 652 -41.74 12.43 31.75
C ARG A 652 -42.00 13.80 32.39
N GLY A 653 -41.30 14.84 31.97
CA GLY A 653 -41.56 16.23 32.37
C GLY A 653 -42.33 16.94 31.26
N LYS A 654 -43.59 17.27 31.52
CA LYS A 654 -44.30 18.32 30.76
C LYS A 654 -43.59 19.66 30.91
#